data_AF-A0A965KFM5-F1
#
_entry.id   AF-A0A965KFM5-F1
#
_cell.length_a   1.000
_cell.length_b   1.000
_cell.length_c   1.000
_cell.angle_alpha   90.00
_cell.angle_beta   90.00
_cell.angle_gamma   90.00
#
_symmetry.space_group_name_H-M   'P 1'
#
loop_
_entity.id
_entity.type
_entity.pdbx_description
1 polymer ?
#
loop_
_entity_poly.entity_id
_entity_poly.type
_entity_poly.pdbx_seq_one_letter_code
_entity_poly.pdbx_strand_id
1 'polypeptide(L)'
;MRELAKLIRHHNKLYHVLDTPEISDAEYDALFVELERLEREFPALAEADSPTKKVGAAGADKVLARGLAQGLQGGRHRVPMLSLSNAFSAEDVADFGARVMRFLGLGAWPELLVEPKIDGVSLSLTYENGVLVRALTRGDGEEGEDVTANVRTVADIPQRLGGTGWPASMEVRGEIYMENAAFAALNARQAAAGEKVFANPRNAAAGSLRQLDATITAARPLRFLAYALANQVPLATEDAVVQQLQTWGFAVPEVVLASTESALHEIYTTWLSGRYSKVPYAIDGLVYKVNDRTLQARLGELARTPRWAIAHKFPAEQVTTELLGIDVQVGRTGKLTPVAKLAPVAVGGVTVSNATLHNEDYIQQRDICVGDRVVVERAGDVIPQVVAVAKQAATRQAFSFPNHCPVCKSSAARVEGEADWFCENAADCPAQLEARLIHLVSRKALDIEGLGEKQLKLFIELGWIESLADIFRLPNHATAMRELEGFGDKKVTNLLAALKKAQQTTLPRLLIALGIRHIGEKIAELLASRFTTLTALREGFTQKTTPADLPMGIGPVMIAELQAFFNEPRNNKLLNELETLGVTAEVYIAEAKKLGFFSGKTVVLTGTLATLSRDEAKARLTAQGAKVTSSVTSKTNFVIAGAEAGSKLKDAEKLGIAVLDEAGFLENL
;
A
#
# COMPACT_ATOMS: atom_id res chain seq x y z
N MET A 1 -3.37 15.71 0.00
CA MET A 1 -3.93 14.43 -0.49
C MET A 1 -3.03 13.71 -1.49
N ARG A 2 -2.78 14.23 -2.71
CA ARG A 2 -1.96 13.55 -3.73
C ARG A 2 -0.54 13.20 -3.28
N GLU A 3 0.12 14.14 -2.59
CA GLU A 3 1.45 13.96 -1.98
C GLU A 3 1.45 12.80 -0.96
N LEU A 4 0.51 12.83 0.00
CA LEU A 4 0.34 11.75 0.99
C LEU A 4 0.05 10.41 0.32
N ALA A 5 -0.85 10.38 -0.67
CA ALA A 5 -1.16 9.17 -1.41
C ALA A 5 0.08 8.62 -2.14
N LYS A 6 0.98 9.47 -2.64
CA LYS A 6 2.24 9.06 -3.28
C LYS A 6 3.24 8.50 -2.26
N LEU A 7 3.41 9.17 -1.11
CA LEU A 7 4.25 8.72 -0.01
C LEU A 7 3.79 7.36 0.51
N ILE A 8 2.50 7.20 0.85
CA ILE A 8 1.93 5.93 1.32
C ILE A 8 2.16 4.81 0.30
N ARG A 9 2.03 5.08 -1.01
CA ARG A 9 2.30 4.06 -2.05
C ARG A 9 3.77 3.64 -2.09
N HIS A 10 4.68 4.61 -2.02
CA HIS A 10 6.12 4.36 -1.99
C HIS A 10 6.50 3.47 -0.80
N HIS A 11 6.00 3.82 0.37
CA HIS A 11 6.31 3.13 1.61
C HIS A 11 5.66 1.75 1.73
N ASN A 12 4.43 1.60 1.27
CA ASN A 12 3.80 0.28 1.07
C ASN A 12 4.70 -0.65 0.25
N LYS A 13 5.29 -0.16 -0.85
CA LYS A 13 6.17 -0.96 -1.71
C LYS A 13 7.38 -1.46 -0.93
N LEU A 14 8.02 -0.59 -0.17
CA LEU A 14 9.24 -0.95 0.55
C LEU A 14 8.98 -1.91 1.70
N TYR A 15 7.84 -1.71 2.38
CA TYR A 15 7.40 -2.51 3.51
C TYR A 15 6.94 -3.91 3.11
N HIS A 16 6.12 -4.04 2.07
CA HIS A 16 5.53 -5.33 1.71
C HIS A 16 6.25 -6.07 0.57
N VAL A 17 6.96 -5.35 -0.31
CA VAL A 17 7.61 -5.93 -1.52
C VAL A 17 9.08 -6.18 -1.32
N LEU A 18 9.80 -5.20 -0.78
CA LEU A 18 11.25 -5.26 -0.67
C LEU A 18 11.72 -5.82 0.67
N ASP A 19 10.82 -5.89 1.67
CA ASP A 19 11.15 -6.19 3.07
C ASP A 19 12.31 -5.28 3.56
N THR A 20 12.34 -4.04 3.06
CA THR A 20 13.31 -2.98 3.39
C THR A 20 12.60 -1.62 3.49
N PRO A 21 11.64 -1.49 4.40
CA PRO A 21 10.85 -0.27 4.51
C PRO A 21 11.68 0.96 4.88
N GLU A 22 11.19 2.07 4.33
CA GLU A 22 11.70 3.43 4.51
C GLU A 22 10.69 4.31 5.24
N ILE A 23 9.51 3.81 5.59
CA ILE A 23 8.77 4.31 6.75
C ILE A 23 8.12 3.07 7.40
N SER A 24 8.12 3.06 8.70
CA SER A 24 7.46 2.36 9.75
C SER A 24 5.99 2.62 9.81
N ASP A 25 5.37 1.67 10.47
CA ASP A 25 3.97 1.54 10.70
C ASP A 25 3.35 2.82 11.26
N ALA A 26 3.85 3.47 12.32
CA ALA A 26 3.14 4.66 12.81
C ALA A 26 3.37 5.92 11.98
N GLU A 27 4.50 6.12 11.29
CA GLU A 27 4.59 7.23 10.33
C GLU A 27 3.78 6.93 9.06
N TYR A 28 3.80 5.68 8.59
CA TYR A 28 2.92 5.21 7.52
C TYR A 28 1.46 5.46 7.90
N ASP A 29 1.11 5.08 9.12
CA ASP A 29 -0.22 5.24 9.64
C ASP A 29 -0.56 6.72 9.84
N ALA A 30 0.37 7.58 10.28
CA ALA A 30 0.15 9.01 10.37
C ALA A 30 -0.10 9.65 9.00
N LEU A 31 0.68 9.27 7.98
CA LEU A 31 0.42 9.68 6.61
C LEU A 31 -0.95 9.18 6.14
N PHE A 32 -1.30 7.95 6.51
CA PHE A 32 -2.54 7.31 6.14
C PHE A 32 -3.76 7.96 6.81
N VAL A 33 -3.67 8.25 8.11
CA VAL A 33 -4.66 8.97 8.91
C VAL A 33 -4.82 10.39 8.38
N GLU A 34 -3.73 11.09 8.07
CA GLU A 34 -3.82 12.43 7.51
C GLU A 34 -4.47 12.41 6.11
N LEU A 35 -4.19 11.38 5.30
CA LEU A 35 -4.87 11.18 4.03
C LEU A 35 -6.37 10.89 4.23
N GLU A 36 -6.74 9.98 5.13
CA GLU A 36 -8.14 9.67 5.45
C GLU A 36 -8.88 10.91 5.98
N ARG A 37 -8.25 11.68 6.87
CA ARG A 37 -8.81 12.92 7.42
C ARG A 37 -9.11 13.91 6.31
N LEU A 38 -8.13 14.17 5.45
CA LEU A 38 -8.27 15.07 4.31
C LEU A 38 -9.36 14.58 3.35
N GLU A 39 -9.39 13.29 3.01
CA GLU A 39 -10.42 12.73 2.13
C GLU A 39 -11.82 12.79 2.72
N ARG A 40 -11.94 12.70 4.05
CA ARG A 40 -13.20 12.89 4.77
C ARG A 40 -13.65 14.35 4.76
N GLU A 41 -12.73 15.29 4.95
CA GLU A 41 -13.02 16.74 4.96
C GLU A 41 -13.34 17.29 3.57
N PHE A 42 -12.67 16.77 2.54
CA PHE A 42 -12.91 17.19 1.15
C PHE A 42 -13.20 15.98 0.24
N PRO A 43 -14.38 15.35 0.35
CA PRO A 43 -14.72 14.13 -0.40
C PRO A 43 -14.65 14.27 -1.91
N ALA A 44 -14.89 15.47 -2.44
CA ALA A 44 -14.81 15.77 -3.87
C ALA A 44 -13.37 15.74 -4.42
N LEU A 45 -12.36 15.82 -3.55
CA LEU A 45 -10.94 15.78 -3.89
C LEU A 45 -10.30 14.39 -3.67
N ALA A 46 -11.04 13.45 -3.07
CA ALA A 46 -10.56 12.10 -2.79
C ALA A 46 -10.42 11.27 -4.08
N GLU A 47 -9.19 10.87 -4.40
CA GLU A 47 -8.90 10.14 -5.64
C GLU A 47 -9.50 8.74 -5.63
N ALA A 48 -9.98 8.26 -6.78
CA ALA A 48 -10.62 6.95 -6.86
C ALA A 48 -9.63 5.77 -6.71
N ASP A 49 -8.33 5.98 -6.91
CA ASP A 49 -7.25 5.01 -6.68
C ASP A 49 -6.41 5.32 -5.43
N SER A 50 -6.96 6.12 -4.52
CA SER A 50 -6.31 6.46 -3.26
C SER A 50 -5.90 5.20 -2.48
N PRO A 51 -4.74 5.19 -1.80
CA PRO A 51 -4.33 4.11 -0.91
C PRO A 51 -5.35 3.78 0.18
N THR A 52 -6.21 4.74 0.53
CA THR A 52 -7.32 4.53 1.48
C THR A 52 -8.40 3.58 0.96
N LYS A 53 -8.42 3.35 -0.36
CA LYS A 53 -9.43 2.56 -1.08
C LYS A 53 -8.91 1.21 -1.60
N LYS A 54 -7.64 0.85 -1.39
CA LYS A 54 -7.02 -0.39 -1.91
C LYS A 54 -6.46 -1.27 -0.79
N VAL A 55 -6.69 -2.59 -0.88
CA VAL A 55 -6.21 -3.62 0.04
C VAL A 55 -4.74 -3.95 -0.20
N GLY A 56 -4.03 -4.30 0.87
CA GLY A 56 -2.62 -4.64 0.80
C GLY A 56 -1.74 -3.44 0.43
N ALA A 57 -0.48 -3.73 0.13
CA ALA A 57 0.47 -2.71 -0.28
C ALA A 57 0.11 -2.14 -1.66
N ALA A 58 0.38 -0.86 -1.88
CA ALA A 58 0.69 -0.43 -3.24
C ALA A 58 1.90 -1.24 -3.78
N GLY A 59 1.65 -2.10 -4.77
CA GLY A 59 2.65 -3.00 -5.33
C GLY A 59 2.57 -4.43 -4.79
N ALA A 60 1.45 -4.83 -4.24
CA ALA A 60 1.25 -6.19 -3.82
C ALA A 60 1.09 -7.19 -4.99
N ASP A 61 0.72 -6.71 -6.18
CA ASP A 61 0.94 -7.38 -7.48
C ASP A 61 2.44 -7.63 -7.73
N LYS A 62 3.34 -6.82 -7.14
CA LYS A 62 4.80 -6.98 -7.23
C LYS A 62 5.36 -7.97 -6.21
N VAL A 63 4.66 -8.23 -5.11
CA VAL A 63 4.96 -9.33 -4.17
C VAL A 63 4.73 -10.64 -4.90
N LEU A 64 3.49 -10.82 -5.37
CA LEU A 64 3.11 -11.91 -6.25
C LEU A 64 4.12 -12.08 -7.38
N ALA A 65 4.41 -10.99 -8.09
CA ALA A 65 5.25 -11.07 -9.25
C ALA A 65 6.77 -11.11 -8.95
N ARG A 66 7.23 -10.89 -7.70
CA ARG A 66 8.60 -11.17 -7.24
C ARG A 66 8.73 -12.65 -6.89
N GLY A 67 7.76 -13.22 -6.19
CA GLY A 67 7.65 -14.67 -6.02
C GLY A 67 7.67 -15.37 -7.39
N LEU A 68 6.84 -14.94 -8.34
CA LEU A 68 6.84 -15.40 -9.74
C LEU A 68 8.20 -15.28 -10.43
N ALA A 69 8.89 -14.14 -10.26
CA ALA A 69 10.21 -13.92 -10.87
C ALA A 69 11.32 -14.74 -10.21
N GLN A 70 11.17 -15.09 -8.93
CA GLN A 70 12.07 -16.01 -8.23
C GLN A 70 11.75 -17.47 -8.58
N GLY A 71 10.52 -17.78 -9.00
CA GLY A 71 10.08 -19.12 -9.42
C GLY A 71 8.94 -19.72 -8.58
N LEU A 72 8.40 -18.99 -7.59
CA LEU A 72 7.16 -19.34 -6.90
C LEU A 72 5.97 -19.14 -7.85
N GLN A 73 4.89 -19.91 -7.69
CA GLN A 73 3.69 -19.68 -8.50
C GLN A 73 2.79 -18.62 -7.86
N GLY A 74 1.94 -17.98 -8.64
CA GLY A 74 0.93 -17.04 -8.15
C GLY A 74 -0.43 -17.73 -8.03
N GLY A 75 -1.26 -17.30 -7.10
CA GLY A 75 -2.61 -17.83 -6.94
C GLY A 75 -3.61 -16.79 -6.48
N ARG A 76 -4.82 -16.85 -7.03
CA ARG A 76 -5.93 -16.01 -6.58
C ARG A 76 -6.56 -16.54 -5.30
N HIS A 77 -6.81 -15.67 -4.34
CA HIS A 77 -7.56 -15.97 -3.12
C HIS A 77 -9.03 -16.28 -3.45
N ARG A 78 -9.67 -17.18 -2.70
CA ARG A 78 -11.09 -17.51 -2.93
C ARG A 78 -11.98 -16.40 -2.39
N VAL A 79 -11.58 -15.83 -1.27
CA VAL A 79 -12.17 -14.63 -0.67
C VAL A 79 -11.07 -13.58 -0.57
N PRO A 80 -11.29 -12.30 -0.88
CA PRO A 80 -10.25 -11.29 -0.73
C PRO A 80 -9.71 -11.20 0.71
N MET A 81 -8.40 -10.96 0.87
CA MET A 81 -7.74 -10.73 2.15
C MET A 81 -7.60 -9.23 2.44
N LEU A 82 -8.52 -8.67 3.21
CA LEU A 82 -8.57 -7.24 3.56
C LEU A 82 -7.48 -6.79 4.55
N SER A 83 -7.32 -5.48 4.67
CA SER A 83 -6.55 -4.83 5.75
C SER A 83 -7.48 -4.43 6.90
N LEU A 84 -6.93 -3.98 8.03
CA LEU A 84 -7.69 -3.36 9.11
C LEU A 84 -7.60 -1.84 9.05
N SER A 85 -8.62 -1.16 9.56
CA SER A 85 -8.52 0.27 9.92
C SER A 85 -7.74 0.39 11.23
N ASN A 86 -7.07 1.52 11.46
CA ASN A 86 -6.26 1.73 12.66
C ASN A 86 -6.94 2.68 13.65
N ALA A 87 -6.62 2.52 14.92
CA ALA A 87 -6.87 3.43 16.03
C ALA A 87 -5.55 3.68 16.76
N PHE A 88 -5.26 4.94 17.10
CA PHE A 88 -4.05 5.36 17.83
C PHE A 88 -4.36 5.90 19.22
N SER A 89 -5.65 6.13 19.50
CA SER A 89 -6.14 6.72 20.73
C SER A 89 -7.41 6.02 21.22
N ALA A 90 -7.73 6.24 22.50
CA ALA A 90 -9.01 5.79 23.06
C ALA A 90 -10.21 6.45 22.36
N GLU A 91 -10.06 7.69 21.89
CA GLU A 91 -11.09 8.41 21.14
C GLU A 91 -11.39 7.71 19.80
N ASP A 92 -10.38 7.24 19.08
CA ASP A 92 -10.57 6.48 17.83
C ASP A 92 -11.38 5.19 18.06
N VAL A 93 -11.17 4.53 19.21
CA VAL A 93 -11.89 3.32 19.62
C VAL A 93 -13.34 3.65 19.96
N ALA A 94 -13.58 4.72 20.72
CA ALA A 94 -14.93 5.20 21.02
C ALA A 94 -15.70 5.53 19.74
N ASP A 95 -15.05 6.22 18.80
CA ASP A 95 -15.55 6.56 17.48
C ASP A 95 -15.90 5.31 16.65
N PHE A 96 -15.08 4.26 16.73
CA PHE A 96 -15.37 2.97 16.11
C PHE A 96 -16.65 2.34 16.67
N GLY A 97 -16.78 2.25 17.99
CA GLY A 97 -18.00 1.71 18.61
C GLY A 97 -19.25 2.51 18.26
N ALA A 98 -19.18 3.84 18.30
CA ALA A 98 -20.27 4.72 17.91
C ALA A 98 -20.70 4.49 16.45
N ARG A 99 -19.75 4.32 15.51
CA ARG A 99 -20.04 3.99 14.11
C ARG A 99 -20.72 2.64 13.97
N VAL A 100 -20.23 1.61 14.67
CA VAL A 100 -20.80 0.25 14.64
C VAL A 100 -22.25 0.25 15.16
N MET A 101 -22.48 0.85 16.33
CA MET A 101 -23.81 0.95 16.94
C MET A 101 -24.77 1.72 16.03
N ARG A 102 -24.36 2.86 15.48
CA ARG A 102 -25.18 3.67 14.57
C ARG A 102 -25.53 2.91 13.28
N PHE A 103 -24.56 2.21 12.69
CA PHE A 103 -24.77 1.46 11.45
C PHE A 103 -25.77 0.32 11.65
N LEU A 104 -25.68 -0.38 12.78
CA LEU A 104 -26.53 -1.54 13.09
C LEU A 104 -27.86 -1.18 13.76
N GLY A 105 -28.01 0.06 14.25
CA GLY A 105 -29.16 0.51 15.04
C GLY A 105 -29.18 -0.02 16.47
N LEU A 106 -28.00 -0.25 17.07
CA LEU A 106 -27.89 -0.79 18.43
C LEU A 106 -27.92 0.32 19.49
N GLY A 107 -28.55 0.05 20.63
CA GLY A 107 -28.56 0.95 21.80
C GLY A 107 -27.37 0.78 22.75
N ALA A 108 -26.54 -0.24 22.54
CA ALA A 108 -25.36 -0.54 23.33
C ALA A 108 -24.27 -1.20 22.45
N TRP A 109 -23.04 -1.24 22.96
CA TRP A 109 -21.93 -1.88 22.27
C TRP A 109 -22.22 -3.37 22.04
N PRO A 110 -21.94 -3.90 20.84
CA PRO A 110 -21.88 -5.34 20.67
C PRO A 110 -20.67 -5.90 21.42
N GLU A 111 -20.73 -7.18 21.79
CA GLU A 111 -19.57 -7.89 22.30
C GLU A 111 -18.47 -7.94 21.24
N LEU A 112 -17.24 -7.63 21.64
CA LEU A 112 -16.05 -7.66 20.80
C LEU A 112 -15.11 -8.77 21.27
N LEU A 113 -14.51 -9.48 20.30
CA LEU A 113 -13.34 -10.31 20.52
C LEU A 113 -12.08 -9.46 20.37
N VAL A 114 -11.21 -9.52 21.37
CA VAL A 114 -9.94 -8.80 21.44
C VAL A 114 -8.81 -9.82 21.34
N GLU A 115 -7.88 -9.59 20.41
CA GLU A 115 -6.70 -10.44 20.20
C GLU A 115 -5.44 -9.59 20.01
N PRO A 116 -4.24 -10.09 20.34
CA PRO A 116 -2.98 -9.40 20.02
C PRO A 116 -2.79 -9.27 18.51
N LYS A 117 -2.35 -8.09 18.06
CA LYS A 117 -2.01 -7.86 16.66
C LYS A 117 -0.58 -8.34 16.40
N ILE A 118 -0.47 -9.58 15.91
CA ILE A 118 0.80 -10.25 15.65
C ILE A 118 1.54 -9.52 14.52
N ASP A 119 2.82 -9.22 14.72
CA ASP A 119 3.66 -8.62 13.70
C ASP A 119 4.40 -9.70 12.88
N GLY A 120 3.75 -10.16 11.81
CA GLY A 120 4.26 -11.21 10.94
C GLY A 120 3.83 -11.05 9.48
N VAL A 121 3.60 -12.18 8.80
CA VAL A 121 3.09 -12.20 7.43
C VAL A 121 1.78 -12.98 7.38
N SER A 122 0.72 -12.34 6.90
CA SER A 122 -0.57 -13.00 6.77
C SER A 122 -0.55 -14.09 5.69
N LEU A 123 -1.11 -15.25 6.03
CA LEU A 123 -1.26 -16.42 5.17
C LEU A 123 -2.73 -16.80 5.03
N SER A 124 -3.06 -17.34 3.86
CA SER A 124 -4.31 -18.02 3.54
C SER A 124 -4.03 -19.48 3.21
N LEU A 125 -4.60 -20.39 4.00
CA LEU A 125 -4.39 -21.84 3.90
C LEU A 125 -5.68 -22.50 3.39
N THR A 126 -5.65 -23.05 2.19
CA THR A 126 -6.76 -23.81 1.63
C THR A 126 -6.62 -25.28 2.01
N TYR A 127 -7.65 -25.80 2.67
CA TYR A 127 -7.82 -27.23 2.92
C TYR A 127 -8.97 -27.78 2.10
N GLU A 128 -8.77 -28.97 1.55
CA GLU A 128 -9.80 -29.76 0.89
C GLU A 128 -9.91 -31.11 1.57
N ASN A 129 -11.12 -31.44 2.01
CA ASN A 129 -11.42 -32.63 2.82
C ASN A 129 -10.43 -32.83 3.98
N GLY A 130 -10.14 -31.74 4.69
CA GLY A 130 -9.24 -31.72 5.84
C GLY A 130 -7.75 -31.84 5.51
N VAL A 131 -7.34 -31.81 4.23
CA VAL A 131 -5.93 -31.89 3.80
C VAL A 131 -5.47 -30.54 3.26
N LEU A 132 -4.28 -30.07 3.67
CA LEU A 132 -3.69 -28.84 3.16
C LEU A 132 -3.32 -29.00 1.68
N VAL A 133 -4.00 -28.26 0.81
CA VAL A 133 -3.76 -28.29 -0.65
C VAL A 133 -3.04 -27.05 -1.16
N ARG A 134 -3.22 -25.89 -0.52
CA ARG A 134 -2.57 -24.65 -0.95
C ARG A 134 -2.33 -23.70 0.21
N ALA A 135 -1.24 -22.94 0.14
CA ALA A 135 -0.97 -21.81 1.02
C ALA A 135 -0.53 -20.59 0.20
N LEU A 136 -1.21 -19.46 0.40
CA LEU A 136 -0.91 -18.20 -0.26
C LEU A 136 -0.49 -17.13 0.74
N THR A 137 0.48 -16.29 0.37
CA THR A 137 0.72 -15.01 1.04
C THR A 137 -0.44 -14.04 0.76
N ARG A 138 -0.60 -12.98 1.55
CA ARG A 138 -1.66 -11.99 1.29
C ARG A 138 -1.61 -11.38 -0.11
N GLY A 139 -0.39 -11.06 -0.59
CA GLY A 139 -0.21 -10.25 -1.78
C GLY A 139 -1.10 -9.00 -1.74
N ASP A 140 -1.84 -8.72 -2.82
CA ASP A 140 -2.68 -7.52 -2.99
C ASP A 140 -4.07 -7.65 -2.36
N GLY A 141 -4.32 -8.78 -1.72
CA GLY A 141 -5.61 -9.13 -1.17
C GLY A 141 -6.47 -9.93 -2.15
N GLU A 142 -6.27 -9.81 -3.46
CA GLU A 142 -6.94 -10.65 -4.47
C GLU A 142 -6.06 -11.84 -4.89
N GLU A 143 -4.76 -11.64 -5.04
CA GLU A 143 -3.76 -12.63 -5.43
C GLU A 143 -2.57 -12.64 -4.47
N GLY A 144 -1.99 -13.82 -4.28
CA GLY A 144 -0.90 -14.10 -3.35
C GLY A 144 0.13 -15.07 -3.91
N GLU A 145 1.33 -15.07 -3.35
CA GLU A 145 2.39 -16.02 -3.74
C GLU A 145 2.07 -17.40 -3.17
N ASP A 146 2.16 -18.43 -4.00
CA ASP A 146 2.08 -19.83 -3.58
C ASP A 146 3.35 -20.22 -2.84
N VAL A 147 3.19 -20.39 -1.54
CA VAL A 147 4.23 -20.79 -0.59
C VAL A 147 3.89 -22.14 0.02
N THR A 148 3.12 -22.98 -0.68
CA THR A 148 2.64 -24.28 -0.17
C THR A 148 3.80 -25.19 0.23
N ALA A 149 4.86 -25.27 -0.59
CA ALA A 149 6.04 -26.08 -0.29
C ALA A 149 6.74 -25.63 1.00
N ASN A 150 6.87 -24.32 1.21
CA ASN A 150 7.49 -23.71 2.38
C ASN A 150 6.64 -23.92 3.63
N VAL A 151 5.33 -23.65 3.52
CA VAL A 151 4.35 -23.82 4.60
C VAL A 151 4.30 -25.27 5.08
N ARG A 152 4.49 -26.25 4.19
CA ARG A 152 4.58 -27.67 4.56
C ARG A 152 5.70 -28.02 5.52
N THR A 153 6.69 -27.14 5.67
CA THR A 153 7.83 -27.31 6.59
C THR A 153 7.58 -26.70 7.97
N VAL A 154 6.50 -25.93 8.15
CA VAL A 154 6.17 -25.24 9.39
C VAL A 154 5.36 -26.16 10.30
N ALA A 155 5.93 -26.55 11.44
CA ALA A 155 5.37 -27.56 12.32
C ALA A 155 3.99 -27.20 12.91
N ASP A 156 3.72 -25.90 13.12
CA ASP A 156 2.46 -25.42 13.69
C ASP A 156 1.28 -25.49 12.71
N ILE A 157 1.53 -25.80 11.43
CA ILE A 157 0.50 -25.85 10.38
C ILE A 157 0.13 -27.31 10.11
N PRO A 158 -1.07 -27.78 10.51
CA PRO A 158 -1.47 -29.16 10.31
C PRO A 158 -1.55 -29.50 8.83
N GLN A 159 -0.86 -30.55 8.40
CA GLN A 159 -0.99 -31.06 7.02
C GLN A 159 -2.33 -31.75 6.78
N ARG A 160 -2.87 -32.34 7.86
CA ARG A 160 -4.22 -32.85 7.96
C ARG A 160 -4.83 -32.29 9.23
N LEU A 161 -6.06 -31.80 9.13
CA LEU A 161 -6.77 -31.26 10.28
C LEU A 161 -7.14 -32.37 11.25
N GLY A 162 -7.06 -32.05 12.54
CA GLY A 162 -7.59 -32.87 13.61
C GLY A 162 -9.12 -32.79 13.68
N GLY A 163 -9.70 -33.71 14.45
CA GLY A 163 -11.14 -33.72 14.74
C GLY A 163 -12.02 -33.98 13.52
N THR A 164 -13.29 -33.59 13.66
CA THR A 164 -14.37 -33.76 12.66
C THR A 164 -15.13 -32.45 12.47
N GLY A 165 -16.06 -32.40 11.51
CA GLY A 165 -16.93 -31.23 11.32
C GLY A 165 -16.31 -30.10 10.51
N TRP A 166 -15.12 -30.30 9.95
CA TRP A 166 -14.57 -29.39 8.96
C TRP A 166 -15.34 -29.46 7.62
N PRO A 167 -15.51 -28.33 6.90
CA PRO A 167 -16.12 -28.32 5.57
C PRO A 167 -15.29 -29.09 4.54
N ALA A 168 -15.95 -29.54 3.46
CA ALA A 168 -15.28 -30.16 2.31
C ALA A 168 -14.21 -29.24 1.70
N SER A 169 -14.40 -27.92 1.78
CA SER A 169 -13.37 -26.95 1.45
C SER A 169 -13.40 -25.75 2.38
N MET A 170 -12.25 -25.41 2.96
CA MET A 170 -12.11 -24.28 3.88
C MET A 170 -10.86 -23.45 3.56
N GLU A 171 -10.91 -22.18 3.94
CA GLU A 171 -9.76 -21.27 3.92
C GLU A 171 -9.52 -20.75 5.34
N VAL A 172 -8.40 -21.16 5.94
CA VAL A 172 -7.93 -20.70 7.25
C VAL A 172 -6.98 -19.54 7.06
N ARG A 173 -7.16 -18.46 7.83
CA ARG A 173 -6.27 -17.30 7.83
C ARG A 173 -5.54 -17.20 9.16
N GLY A 174 -4.28 -16.82 9.08
CA GLY A 174 -3.41 -16.67 10.23
C GLY A 174 -2.18 -15.86 9.90
N GLU A 175 -1.35 -15.64 10.92
CA GLU A 175 -0.10 -14.91 10.78
C GLU A 175 1.07 -15.88 11.00
N ILE A 176 2.00 -15.93 10.03
CA ILE A 176 3.30 -16.57 10.24
C ILE A 176 4.27 -15.56 10.82
N TYR A 177 5.02 -15.95 11.84
CA TYR A 177 5.91 -15.06 12.56
C TYR A 177 7.17 -15.78 13.04
N MET A 178 8.08 -15.03 13.65
CA MET A 178 9.27 -15.54 14.30
C MET A 178 9.34 -15.01 15.72
N GLU A 179 9.61 -15.89 16.68
CA GLU A 179 9.80 -15.48 18.07
C GLU A 179 11.05 -14.60 18.24
N ASN A 180 11.00 -13.67 19.18
CA ASN A 180 12.05 -12.67 19.41
C ASN A 180 13.41 -13.31 19.70
N ALA A 181 13.44 -14.36 20.53
CA ALA A 181 14.66 -15.09 20.85
C ALA A 181 15.21 -15.85 19.63
N ALA A 182 14.32 -16.46 18.84
CA ALA A 182 14.68 -17.21 17.65
C ALA A 182 15.22 -16.29 16.53
N PHE A 183 14.64 -15.10 16.38
CA PHE A 183 15.12 -14.03 15.51
C PHE A 183 16.52 -13.55 15.91
N ALA A 184 16.75 -13.26 17.20
CA ALA A 184 18.07 -12.85 17.69
C ALA A 184 19.13 -13.91 17.40
N ALA A 185 18.83 -15.19 17.66
CA ALA A 185 19.71 -16.30 17.35
C ALA A 185 19.96 -16.46 15.83
N LEU A 186 18.95 -16.22 15.00
CA LEU A 186 19.10 -16.25 13.55
C LEU A 186 20.05 -15.18 13.05
N ASN A 187 19.87 -13.95 13.52
CA ASN A 187 20.73 -12.82 13.14
C ASN A 187 22.16 -13.00 13.64
N ALA A 188 22.37 -13.54 14.84
CA ALA A 188 23.70 -13.85 15.35
C ALA A 188 24.44 -14.87 14.45
N ARG A 189 23.74 -15.92 13.99
CA ARG A 189 24.29 -16.90 13.04
C ARG A 189 24.63 -16.27 11.68
N GLN A 190 23.74 -15.44 11.13
CA GLN A 190 23.99 -14.76 9.86
C GLN A 190 25.17 -13.79 9.95
N ALA A 191 25.26 -13.01 11.03
CA ALA A 191 26.40 -12.12 11.27
C ALA A 191 27.73 -12.89 11.37
N ALA A 192 27.74 -14.02 12.09
CA ALA A 192 28.93 -14.88 12.19
C ALA A 192 29.35 -15.49 10.84
N ALA A 193 28.39 -15.73 9.94
CA ALA A 193 28.64 -16.23 8.58
C ALA A 193 28.95 -15.11 7.56
N GLY A 194 28.95 -13.83 7.96
CA GLY A 194 29.10 -12.70 7.04
C GLY A 194 27.90 -12.46 6.12
N GLU A 195 26.75 -13.05 6.43
CA GLU A 195 25.51 -12.93 5.68
C GLU A 195 24.71 -11.69 6.10
N LYS A 196 23.74 -11.29 5.26
CA LYS A 196 22.85 -10.16 5.54
C LYS A 196 21.92 -10.50 6.71
N VAL A 197 21.97 -9.71 7.78
CA VAL A 197 21.02 -9.79 8.90
C VAL A 197 19.66 -9.19 8.54
N PHE A 198 18.62 -9.67 9.20
CA PHE A 198 17.26 -9.14 9.06
C PHE A 198 17.03 -7.95 9.99
N ALA A 199 16.23 -6.98 9.54
CA ALA A 199 15.93 -5.76 10.30
C ALA A 199 15.10 -6.03 11.56
N ASN A 200 14.09 -6.89 11.45
CA ASN A 200 13.16 -7.20 12.54
C ASN A 200 12.57 -8.62 12.35
N PRO A 201 11.80 -9.14 13.33
CA PRO A 201 11.16 -10.46 13.25
C PRO A 201 10.21 -10.64 12.07
N ARG A 202 9.43 -9.62 11.70
CA ARG A 202 8.50 -9.64 10.55
C ARG A 202 9.23 -9.89 9.23
N ASN A 203 10.30 -9.16 8.97
CA ASN A 203 11.09 -9.27 7.75
C ASN A 203 11.89 -10.58 7.72
N ALA A 204 12.34 -11.04 8.89
CA ALA A 204 12.93 -12.37 9.03
C ALA A 204 11.91 -13.48 8.71
N ALA A 205 10.66 -13.34 9.17
CA ALA A 205 9.58 -14.28 8.86
C ALA A 205 9.25 -14.27 7.35
N ALA A 206 9.07 -13.08 6.76
CA ALA A 206 8.81 -12.90 5.33
C ALA A 206 9.92 -13.52 4.47
N GLY A 207 11.17 -13.16 4.76
CA GLY A 207 12.33 -13.67 4.05
C GLY A 207 12.51 -15.17 4.22
N SER A 208 12.24 -15.71 5.41
CA SER A 208 12.36 -17.16 5.67
C SER A 208 11.27 -17.98 5.00
N LEU A 209 10.06 -17.42 4.86
CA LEU A 209 8.94 -18.09 4.19
C LEU A 209 9.10 -18.11 2.67
N ARG A 210 9.54 -16.99 2.08
CA ARG A 210 9.63 -16.81 0.62
C ARG A 210 10.93 -17.36 0.03
N GLN A 211 11.21 -18.63 0.27
CA GLN A 211 12.39 -19.32 -0.25
C GLN A 211 12.00 -20.25 -1.40
N LEU A 212 12.83 -20.32 -2.44
CA LEU A 212 12.60 -21.28 -3.54
C LEU A 212 12.85 -22.71 -3.09
N ASP A 213 13.88 -22.88 -2.27
CA ASP A 213 14.16 -24.14 -1.63
C ASP A 213 13.50 -24.17 -0.24
N ALA A 214 12.44 -24.97 -0.12
CA ALA A 214 11.70 -25.14 1.12
C ALA A 214 12.57 -25.71 2.26
N THR A 215 13.71 -26.35 1.98
CA THR A 215 14.64 -26.82 3.02
C THR A 215 15.26 -25.66 3.79
N ILE A 216 15.43 -24.49 3.15
CA ILE A 216 15.85 -23.27 3.83
C ILE A 216 14.77 -22.84 4.81
N THR A 217 13.50 -22.82 4.40
CA THR A 217 12.38 -22.52 5.30
C THR A 217 12.32 -23.51 6.46
N ALA A 218 12.52 -24.81 6.21
CA ALA A 218 12.52 -25.84 7.24
C ALA A 218 13.59 -25.63 8.33
N ALA A 219 14.72 -25.00 7.98
CA ALA A 219 15.79 -24.67 8.92
C ALA A 219 15.56 -23.35 9.67
N ARG A 220 14.50 -22.60 9.34
CA ARG A 220 14.16 -21.31 9.97
C ARG A 220 13.05 -21.55 11.01
N PRO A 221 13.13 -20.91 12.19
CA PRO A 221 12.21 -21.15 13.30
C PRO A 221 10.89 -20.39 13.13
N LEU A 222 10.15 -20.69 12.06
CA LEU A 222 8.85 -20.09 11.79
C LEU A 222 7.75 -20.72 12.66
N ARG A 223 6.84 -19.88 13.13
CA ARG A 223 5.67 -20.23 13.93
C ARG A 223 4.41 -19.70 13.26
N PHE A 224 3.25 -20.28 13.57
CA PHE A 224 1.98 -19.86 12.98
C PHE A 224 0.86 -19.80 14.01
N LEU A 225 0.02 -18.76 13.93
CA LEU A 225 -1.20 -18.64 14.72
C LEU A 225 -2.39 -18.38 13.79
N ALA A 226 -3.41 -19.24 13.86
CA ALA A 226 -4.66 -19.08 13.12
C ALA A 226 -5.60 -18.12 13.85
N TYR A 227 -6.25 -17.20 13.13
CA TYR A 227 -7.13 -16.18 13.72
C TYR A 227 -8.48 -16.02 13.02
N ALA A 228 -8.70 -16.64 11.84
CA ALA A 228 -9.96 -16.49 11.10
C ALA A 228 -10.22 -17.63 10.11
N LEU A 229 -11.49 -17.72 9.68
CA LEU A 229 -11.94 -18.52 8.55
C LEU A 229 -12.52 -17.59 7.49
N ALA A 230 -12.05 -17.70 6.24
CA ALA A 230 -12.54 -16.85 5.15
C ALA A 230 -13.91 -17.31 4.63
N ASN A 231 -14.17 -18.61 4.68
CA ASN A 231 -15.38 -19.21 4.17
C ASN A 231 -16.49 -19.10 5.22
N GLN A 232 -17.74 -18.95 4.78
CA GLN A 232 -18.88 -19.04 5.69
C GLN A 232 -19.03 -20.46 6.23
N VAL A 233 -18.68 -20.63 7.50
CA VAL A 233 -19.02 -21.78 8.34
C VAL A 233 -20.17 -21.40 9.27
N PRO A 234 -21.03 -22.38 9.65
CA PRO A 234 -22.18 -22.16 10.53
C PRO A 234 -21.75 -21.99 12.00
N LEU A 235 -20.84 -21.06 12.25
CA LEU A 235 -20.39 -20.65 13.57
C LEU A 235 -20.90 -19.23 13.83
N ALA A 236 -21.56 -19.04 14.97
CA ALA A 236 -22.24 -17.79 15.28
C ALA A 236 -21.27 -16.65 15.69
N THR A 237 -20.15 -16.99 16.32
CA THR A 237 -19.21 -16.01 16.89
C THR A 237 -17.76 -16.22 16.45
N GLU A 238 -16.95 -15.16 16.50
CA GLU A 238 -15.50 -15.24 16.29
C GLU A 238 -14.82 -16.09 17.37
N ASP A 239 -15.27 -16.01 18.62
CA ASP A 239 -14.80 -16.90 19.69
C ASP A 239 -15.02 -18.38 19.33
N ALA A 240 -16.21 -18.74 18.84
CA ALA A 240 -16.48 -20.09 18.37
C ALA A 240 -15.59 -20.50 17.20
N VAL A 241 -15.20 -19.56 16.31
CA VAL A 241 -14.22 -19.80 15.25
C VAL A 241 -12.84 -20.12 15.84
N VAL A 242 -12.37 -19.32 16.79
CA VAL A 242 -11.07 -19.52 17.46
C VAL A 242 -11.03 -20.87 18.18
N GLN A 243 -12.08 -21.21 18.94
CA GLN A 243 -12.21 -22.52 19.60
C GLN A 243 -12.23 -23.66 18.57
N GLN A 244 -12.98 -23.51 17.47
CA GLN A 244 -13.04 -24.54 16.42
C GLN A 244 -11.67 -24.76 15.77
N LEU A 245 -10.92 -23.68 15.48
CA LEU A 245 -9.56 -23.77 14.94
C LEU A 245 -8.62 -24.56 15.87
N GLN A 246 -8.73 -24.36 17.19
CA GLN A 246 -7.97 -25.17 18.16
C GLN A 246 -8.32 -26.66 18.07
N THR A 247 -9.61 -27.01 17.99
CA THR A 247 -10.02 -28.43 17.85
C THR A 247 -9.54 -29.08 16.55
N TRP A 248 -9.31 -28.29 15.49
CA TRP A 248 -8.74 -28.75 14.23
C TRP A 248 -7.21 -28.83 14.24
N GLY A 249 -6.57 -28.49 15.37
CA GLY A 249 -5.14 -28.66 15.60
C GLY A 249 -4.29 -27.42 15.37
N PHE A 250 -4.89 -26.24 15.23
CA PHE A 250 -4.13 -24.99 15.13
C PHE A 250 -3.80 -24.41 16.51
N ALA A 251 -2.61 -23.81 16.62
CA ALA A 251 -2.37 -22.80 17.63
C ALA A 251 -3.12 -21.51 17.27
N VAL A 252 -3.66 -20.82 18.27
CA VAL A 252 -4.44 -19.58 18.11
C VAL A 252 -3.97 -18.54 19.14
N PRO A 253 -4.13 -17.24 18.87
CA PRO A 253 -3.75 -16.21 19.83
C PRO A 253 -4.62 -16.26 21.09
N GLU A 254 -4.14 -15.68 22.19
CA GLU A 254 -4.98 -15.43 23.37
C GLU A 254 -6.08 -14.42 23.00
N VAL A 255 -7.33 -14.76 23.32
CA VAL A 255 -8.48 -13.91 23.04
C VAL A 255 -9.23 -13.56 24.32
N VAL A 256 -9.79 -12.34 24.37
CA VAL A 256 -10.61 -11.84 25.48
C VAL A 256 -11.88 -11.21 24.91
N LEU A 257 -13.02 -11.39 25.58
CA LEU A 257 -14.27 -10.75 25.20
C LEU A 257 -14.49 -9.45 26.00
N ALA A 258 -14.97 -8.42 25.33
CA ALA A 258 -15.29 -7.13 25.93
C ALA A 258 -16.54 -6.51 25.30
N SER A 259 -17.45 -6.00 26.13
CA SER A 259 -18.73 -5.41 25.67
C SER A 259 -18.88 -3.94 26.07
N THR A 260 -17.81 -3.32 26.59
CA THR A 260 -17.79 -1.90 26.95
C THR A 260 -16.46 -1.24 26.59
N GLU A 261 -16.49 0.06 26.36
CA GLU A 261 -15.29 0.86 26.13
C GLU A 261 -14.33 0.82 27.34
N SER A 262 -14.87 0.84 28.56
CA SER A 262 -14.07 0.72 29.78
C SER A 262 -13.30 -0.59 29.86
N ALA A 263 -13.92 -1.71 29.48
CA ALA A 263 -13.27 -3.02 29.45
C ALA A 263 -12.16 -3.06 28.39
N LEU A 264 -12.40 -2.47 27.20
CA LEU A 264 -11.37 -2.36 26.16
C LEU A 264 -10.16 -1.55 26.63
N HIS A 265 -10.39 -0.44 27.34
CA HIS A 265 -9.32 0.40 27.89
C HIS A 265 -8.51 -0.35 28.97
N GLU A 266 -9.17 -1.10 29.85
CA GLU A 266 -8.52 -1.92 30.87
C GLU A 266 -7.66 -3.02 30.24
N ILE A 267 -8.19 -3.72 29.23
CA ILE A 267 -7.45 -4.72 28.46
C ILE A 267 -6.22 -4.06 27.83
N TYR A 268 -6.39 -2.98 27.09
CA TYR A 268 -5.28 -2.26 26.42
C TYR A 268 -4.18 -1.85 27.40
N THR A 269 -4.56 -1.30 28.56
CA THR A 269 -3.61 -0.85 29.60
C THR A 269 -2.90 -2.03 30.25
N THR A 270 -3.59 -3.16 30.46
CA THR A 270 -2.98 -4.40 30.98
C THR A 270 -1.96 -4.97 29.99
N TRP A 271 -2.24 -4.86 28.69
CA TRP A 271 -1.28 -5.23 27.65
C TRP A 271 -0.03 -4.36 27.70
N LEU A 272 -0.18 -3.03 27.70
CA LEU A 272 0.94 -2.08 27.77
C LEU A 272 1.80 -2.22 29.04
N SER A 273 1.16 -2.39 30.20
CA SER A 273 1.84 -2.34 31.51
C SER A 273 2.59 -3.62 31.89
N GLY A 274 2.44 -4.73 31.15
CA GLY A 274 3.23 -5.92 31.46
C GLY A 274 2.88 -7.23 30.77
N ARG A 275 1.81 -7.33 29.96
CA ARG A 275 1.59 -8.54 29.13
C ARG A 275 2.34 -8.47 27.81
N TYR A 276 2.51 -7.27 27.24
CA TYR A 276 3.29 -7.03 26.01
C TYR A 276 4.68 -7.66 26.08
N SER A 277 5.39 -7.50 27.20
CA SER A 277 6.74 -8.03 27.39
C SER A 277 6.80 -9.54 27.65
N LYS A 278 5.65 -10.21 27.82
CA LYS A 278 5.57 -11.65 28.14
C LYS A 278 5.28 -12.54 26.94
N VAL A 279 4.76 -11.99 25.85
CA VAL A 279 4.58 -12.77 24.61
C VAL A 279 5.92 -12.98 23.92
N PRO A 280 6.23 -14.19 23.41
CA PRO A 280 7.54 -14.50 22.84
C PRO A 280 7.74 -13.92 21.43
N TYR A 281 6.77 -13.19 20.90
CA TYR A 281 6.76 -12.64 19.54
C TYR A 281 6.38 -11.16 19.53
N ALA A 282 6.78 -10.47 18.46
CA ALA A 282 6.44 -9.08 18.25
C ALA A 282 4.93 -8.90 18.01
N ILE A 283 4.37 -7.88 18.68
CA ILE A 283 3.01 -7.40 18.47
C ILE A 283 3.08 -5.88 18.34
N ASP A 284 2.18 -5.28 17.56
CA ASP A 284 2.15 -3.84 17.30
C ASP A 284 0.85 -3.16 17.79
N GLY A 285 0.00 -3.91 18.48
CA GLY A 285 -1.27 -3.44 19.02
C GLY A 285 -2.20 -4.57 19.41
N LEU A 286 -3.48 -4.23 19.53
CA LEU A 286 -4.60 -5.17 19.69
C LEU A 286 -5.56 -5.05 18.50
N VAL A 287 -6.21 -6.14 18.13
CA VAL A 287 -7.31 -6.14 17.15
C VAL A 287 -8.62 -6.35 17.90
N TYR A 288 -9.61 -5.49 17.62
CA TYR A 288 -10.97 -5.62 18.12
C TYR A 288 -11.88 -6.04 16.95
N LYS A 289 -12.63 -7.13 17.12
CA LYS A 289 -13.59 -7.65 16.14
C LYS A 289 -14.97 -7.75 16.76
N VAL A 290 -16.03 -7.35 16.07
CA VAL A 290 -17.40 -7.67 16.50
C VAL A 290 -17.54 -9.19 16.60
N ASN A 291 -17.85 -9.71 17.79
CA ASN A 291 -17.84 -11.16 18.04
C ASN A 291 -18.95 -11.87 17.25
N ASP A 292 -20.14 -11.27 17.14
CA ASP A 292 -21.26 -11.84 16.40
C ASP A 292 -21.07 -11.71 14.87
N ARG A 293 -20.99 -12.85 14.19
CA ARG A 293 -20.74 -12.94 12.75
C ARG A 293 -21.95 -12.57 11.90
N THR A 294 -23.16 -12.64 12.44
CA THR A 294 -24.35 -12.12 11.78
C THR A 294 -24.32 -10.58 11.71
N LEU A 295 -23.81 -9.93 12.77
CA LEU A 295 -23.59 -8.49 12.78
C LEU A 295 -22.44 -8.09 11.85
N GLN A 296 -21.38 -8.89 11.76
CA GLN A 296 -20.31 -8.67 10.75
C GLN A 296 -20.86 -8.69 9.33
N ALA A 297 -21.70 -9.68 8.99
CA ALA A 297 -22.31 -9.79 7.67
C ALA A 297 -23.18 -8.57 7.32
N ARG A 298 -23.90 -8.02 8.30
CA ARG A 298 -24.68 -6.78 8.14
C ARG A 298 -23.79 -5.55 7.96
N LEU A 299 -22.75 -5.42 8.77
CA LEU A 299 -21.77 -4.34 8.69
C LEU A 299 -21.03 -4.34 7.35
N GLY A 300 -20.68 -5.54 6.85
CA GLY A 300 -19.95 -5.72 5.62
C GLY A 300 -18.58 -5.03 5.63
N GLU A 301 -18.11 -4.74 4.43
CA GLU A 301 -16.74 -4.30 4.18
C GLU A 301 -16.73 -2.98 3.40
N LEU A 302 -15.70 -2.17 3.62
CA LEU A 302 -15.29 -1.09 2.73
C LEU A 302 -14.37 -1.65 1.65
N ALA A 303 -13.99 -0.81 0.68
CA ALA A 303 -13.08 -1.21 -0.39
C ALA A 303 -11.73 -1.79 0.12
N ARG A 304 -11.33 -1.44 1.36
CA ARG A 304 -10.07 -1.88 1.97
C ARG A 304 -10.21 -2.66 3.27
N THR A 305 -11.17 -2.29 4.11
CA THR A 305 -11.21 -2.70 5.51
C THR A 305 -12.61 -3.18 5.91
N PRO A 306 -12.72 -4.16 6.80
CA PRO A 306 -14.02 -4.54 7.36
C PRO A 306 -14.55 -3.40 8.26
N ARG A 307 -15.85 -3.14 8.23
CA ARG A 307 -16.47 -2.18 9.16
C ARG A 307 -16.55 -2.71 10.60
N TRP A 308 -16.39 -4.01 10.75
CA TRP A 308 -16.59 -4.77 11.99
C TRP A 308 -15.29 -5.06 12.76
N ALA A 309 -14.13 -4.59 12.29
CA ALA A 309 -12.87 -4.75 13.01
C ALA A 309 -11.95 -3.52 12.90
N ILE A 310 -11.13 -3.31 13.94
CA ILE A 310 -10.16 -2.21 14.03
C ILE A 310 -8.89 -2.67 14.76
N ALA A 311 -7.73 -2.13 14.37
CA ALA A 311 -6.44 -2.35 15.01
C ALA A 311 -6.08 -1.16 15.91
N HIS A 312 -6.09 -1.33 17.23
CA HIS A 312 -5.64 -0.34 18.21
C HIS A 312 -4.14 -0.49 18.45
N LYS A 313 -3.36 0.40 17.81
CA LYS A 313 -1.89 0.37 17.76
C LYS A 313 -1.27 0.86 19.06
N PHE A 314 -0.14 0.26 19.45
CA PHE A 314 0.68 0.78 20.55
C PHE A 314 1.49 2.02 20.10
N PRO A 315 1.86 2.94 21.02
CA PRO A 315 2.64 4.13 20.69
C PRO A 315 4.05 3.79 20.18
N ALA A 316 4.60 4.66 19.31
CA ALA A 316 5.91 4.51 18.68
C ALA A 316 7.10 4.58 19.68
N GLU A 317 8.17 3.84 19.40
CA GLU A 317 9.42 3.95 20.17
C GLU A 317 10.22 5.20 19.77
N GLN A 318 10.59 6.02 20.76
CA GLN A 318 11.44 7.19 20.59
C GLN A 318 12.78 6.98 21.31
N VAL A 319 13.86 7.41 20.67
CA VAL A 319 15.19 7.44 21.30
C VAL A 319 15.88 8.77 21.06
N THR A 320 17.00 8.99 21.74
CA THR A 320 17.83 10.19 21.53
C THR A 320 19.22 9.82 21.02
N THR A 321 19.66 10.46 19.95
CA THR A 321 21.03 10.33 19.40
C THR A 321 21.62 11.68 19.00
N GLU A 322 22.89 11.70 18.61
CA GLU A 322 23.60 12.91 18.17
C GLU A 322 23.42 13.16 16.66
N LEU A 323 23.19 14.41 16.27
CA LEU A 323 23.13 14.87 14.88
C LEU A 323 24.53 15.25 14.40
N LEU A 324 25.17 14.39 13.63
CA LEU A 324 26.54 14.54 13.11
C LEU A 324 26.63 15.50 11.91
N GLY A 325 25.57 15.66 11.14
CA GLY A 325 25.57 16.47 9.92
C GLY A 325 24.23 16.45 9.20
N ILE A 326 24.11 17.23 8.12
CA ILE A 326 22.94 17.25 7.26
C ILE A 326 23.42 17.25 5.80
N ASP A 327 23.01 16.23 5.04
CA ASP A 327 23.22 16.13 3.60
C ASP A 327 21.97 16.61 2.85
N VAL A 328 22.12 17.07 1.60
CA VAL A 328 20.99 17.42 0.73
C VAL A 328 20.96 16.51 -0.49
N GLN A 329 19.87 15.76 -0.64
CA GLN A 329 19.64 14.86 -1.77
C GLN A 329 18.82 15.55 -2.86
N VAL A 330 19.06 15.22 -4.13
CA VAL A 330 18.34 15.78 -5.29
C VAL A 330 17.43 14.70 -5.86
N GLY A 331 16.12 14.88 -5.74
CA GLY A 331 15.12 13.95 -6.26
C GLY A 331 14.89 14.08 -7.77
N ARG A 332 14.07 13.16 -8.31
CA ARG A 332 13.73 13.08 -9.75
C ARG A 332 13.23 14.38 -10.38
N THR A 333 12.45 15.15 -9.63
CA THR A 333 11.88 16.43 -10.09
C THR A 333 12.78 17.62 -9.76
N GLY A 334 14.02 17.36 -9.32
CA GLY A 334 14.94 18.37 -8.85
C GLY A 334 14.75 18.77 -7.39
N LYS A 335 13.78 18.20 -6.64
CA LYS A 335 13.56 18.55 -5.22
C LYS A 335 14.81 18.31 -4.37
N LEU A 336 15.25 19.30 -3.61
CA LEU A 336 16.33 19.21 -2.64
C LEU A 336 15.76 18.80 -1.28
N THR A 337 16.16 17.65 -0.75
CA THR A 337 15.67 17.08 0.52
C THR A 337 16.79 16.97 1.55
N PRO A 338 16.68 17.62 2.72
CA PRO A 338 17.69 17.50 3.78
C PRO A 338 17.55 16.18 4.54
N VAL A 339 18.69 15.54 4.81
CA VAL A 339 18.80 14.25 5.50
C VAL A 339 19.81 14.38 6.63
N ALA A 340 19.36 14.21 7.87
CA ALA A 340 20.19 14.13 9.05
C ALA A 340 21.13 12.92 8.99
N LYS A 341 22.40 13.13 9.32
CA LYS A 341 23.39 12.11 9.64
C LYS A 341 23.46 11.96 11.14
N LEU A 342 23.18 10.76 11.64
CA LEU A 342 23.04 10.49 13.06
C LEU A 342 24.16 9.60 13.54
N ALA A 343 24.58 9.80 14.79
CA ALA A 343 25.34 8.78 15.50
C ALA A 343 24.49 7.50 15.55
N PRO A 344 25.05 6.34 15.17
CA PRO A 344 24.29 5.09 15.09
C PRO A 344 23.54 4.79 16.40
N VAL A 345 22.21 4.65 16.34
CA VAL A 345 21.35 4.40 17.50
C VAL A 345 20.34 3.30 17.22
N ALA A 346 20.08 2.42 18.18
CA ALA A 346 19.07 1.37 18.06
C ALA A 346 17.67 1.94 18.35
N VAL A 347 16.71 1.77 17.42
CA VAL A 347 15.30 2.22 17.56
C VAL A 347 14.41 1.17 16.91
N GLY A 348 13.42 0.61 17.61
CA GLY A 348 12.53 -0.41 17.03
C GLY A 348 13.29 -1.61 16.43
N GLY A 349 14.37 -2.04 17.08
CA GLY A 349 15.16 -3.21 16.68
C GLY A 349 16.20 -3.02 15.55
N VAL A 350 16.33 -1.83 14.93
CA VAL A 350 17.41 -1.55 13.94
C VAL A 350 18.32 -0.41 14.36
N THR A 351 19.53 -0.42 13.82
CA THR A 351 20.47 0.70 13.93
C THR A 351 20.17 1.77 12.89
N VAL A 352 19.86 2.97 13.37
CA VAL A 352 19.56 4.17 12.59
C VAL A 352 20.79 5.07 12.54
N SER A 353 21.19 5.48 11.33
CA SER A 353 22.29 6.43 11.09
C SER A 353 21.91 7.59 10.18
N ASN A 354 20.70 7.58 9.62
CA ASN A 354 20.17 8.65 8.78
C ASN A 354 18.72 8.92 9.18
N ALA A 355 18.29 10.17 9.12
CA ALA A 355 16.90 10.53 9.36
C ALA A 355 16.44 11.67 8.43
N THR A 356 15.17 11.68 8.04
CA THR A 356 14.61 12.80 7.26
C THR A 356 14.47 14.06 8.12
N LEU A 357 14.72 15.21 7.50
CA LEU A 357 14.43 16.54 8.05
C LEU A 357 13.36 17.28 7.24
N HIS A 358 12.69 16.58 6.32
CA HIS A 358 11.61 17.10 5.45
C HIS A 358 12.04 18.21 4.49
N ASN A 359 12.26 19.43 4.98
CA ASN A 359 12.63 20.62 4.20
C ASN A 359 13.31 21.68 5.08
N GLU A 360 13.70 22.81 4.48
CA GLU A 360 14.34 23.92 5.20
C GLU A 360 13.47 24.47 6.33
N ASP A 361 12.17 24.69 6.08
CA ASP A 361 11.25 25.23 7.09
C ASP A 361 11.18 24.33 8.32
N TYR A 362 11.16 23.01 8.13
CA TYR A 362 11.11 22.04 9.22
C TYR A 362 12.34 22.14 10.13
N ILE A 363 13.53 22.30 9.54
CA ILE A 363 14.79 22.50 10.28
C ILE A 363 14.74 23.80 11.09
N GLN A 364 14.29 24.89 10.46
CA GLN A 364 14.22 26.21 11.08
C GLN A 364 13.18 26.27 12.20
N GLN A 365 11.98 25.76 11.97
CA GLN A 365 10.87 25.76 12.95
C GLN A 365 11.21 24.98 14.23
N ARG A 366 12.11 24.00 14.14
CA ARG A 366 12.53 23.15 15.27
C ARG A 366 13.91 23.49 15.82
N ASP A 367 14.53 24.56 15.32
CA ASP A 367 15.87 25.02 15.72
C ASP A 367 16.92 23.88 15.70
N ILE A 368 16.84 23.00 14.68
CA ILE A 368 17.71 21.82 14.57
C ILE A 368 19.09 22.27 14.08
N CYS A 369 20.13 22.08 14.89
CA CYS A 369 21.51 22.40 14.54
C CYS A 369 22.41 21.16 14.56
N VAL A 370 23.40 21.12 13.67
CA VAL A 370 24.43 20.07 13.70
C VAL A 370 25.18 20.14 15.03
N GLY A 371 25.38 18.98 15.64
CA GLY A 371 25.92 18.79 16.99
C GLY A 371 24.85 18.49 18.04
N ASP A 372 23.58 18.85 17.82
CA ASP A 372 22.52 18.64 18.81
C ASP A 372 22.27 17.16 19.11
N ARG A 373 21.79 16.86 20.33
CA ARG A 373 21.10 15.60 20.59
C ARG A 373 19.65 15.74 20.19
N VAL A 374 19.22 14.89 19.27
CA VAL A 374 17.91 14.90 18.64
C VAL A 374 17.10 13.69 19.07
N VAL A 375 15.79 13.89 19.24
CA VAL A 375 14.83 12.80 19.40
C VAL A 375 14.56 12.23 18.02
N VAL A 376 14.91 10.97 17.87
CA VAL A 376 14.67 10.19 16.66
C VAL A 376 13.52 9.26 16.96
N GLU A 377 12.48 9.41 16.15
CA GLU A 377 11.34 8.53 16.19
C GLU A 377 11.45 7.51 15.07
N ARG A 378 11.13 6.27 15.40
CA ARG A 378 10.99 5.20 14.42
C ARG A 378 9.86 4.30 14.87
N ALA A 379 8.74 4.36 14.17
CA ALA A 379 7.52 3.73 14.63
C ALA A 379 7.24 2.35 14.01
N GLY A 380 8.18 1.41 14.10
CA GLY A 380 8.22 0.18 13.29
C GLY A 380 9.34 0.26 12.26
N ASP A 381 9.07 0.00 10.98
CA ASP A 381 10.10 -0.20 9.97
C ASP A 381 10.51 1.05 9.08
N VAL A 382 10.80 2.24 9.68
CA VAL A 382 10.87 3.61 9.03
C VAL A 382 12.24 4.15 8.56
N ILE A 383 12.28 5.14 7.61
CA ILE A 383 13.29 6.23 7.37
C ILE A 383 13.14 7.17 8.55
N PRO A 384 13.95 6.97 9.58
CA PRO A 384 13.77 7.61 10.87
C PRO A 384 13.60 9.11 10.70
N GLN A 385 12.80 9.76 11.54
CA GLN A 385 12.67 11.21 11.48
C GLN A 385 13.18 11.83 12.76
N VAL A 386 13.74 13.03 12.63
CA VAL A 386 14.02 13.85 13.80
C VAL A 386 12.74 14.60 14.17
N VAL A 387 12.16 14.29 15.32
CA VAL A 387 10.90 14.91 15.77
C VAL A 387 11.12 16.15 16.63
N ALA A 388 12.23 16.19 17.37
CA ALA A 388 12.57 17.30 18.27
C ALA A 388 14.08 17.36 18.57
N VAL A 389 14.53 18.52 19.05
CA VAL A 389 15.84 18.65 19.72
C VAL A 389 15.67 18.25 21.19
N ALA A 390 16.33 17.17 21.60
CA ALA A 390 16.30 16.68 22.98
C ALA A 390 17.20 17.54 23.88
N LYS A 391 18.38 17.91 23.38
CA LYS A 391 19.34 18.77 24.08
C LYS A 391 20.21 19.50 23.07
N GLN A 392 20.27 20.82 23.20
CA GLN A 392 21.16 21.66 22.42
C GLN A 392 22.63 21.41 22.80
N ALA A 393 23.51 21.33 21.80
CA ALA A 393 24.94 21.22 22.04
C ALA A 393 25.56 22.56 22.44
N ALA A 394 26.64 22.49 23.23
CA ALA A 394 27.44 23.68 23.58
C ALA A 394 28.12 24.28 22.34
N THR A 395 28.44 23.44 21.35
CA THR A 395 28.94 23.85 20.04
C THR A 395 27.96 23.33 18.99
N ARG A 396 27.04 24.21 18.57
CA ARG A 396 26.04 23.89 17.55
C ARG A 396 26.31 24.68 16.28
N GLN A 397 26.15 24.06 15.13
CA GLN A 397 26.28 24.70 13.83
C GLN A 397 24.92 24.78 13.15
N ALA A 398 24.43 26.01 12.92
CA ALA A 398 23.23 26.23 12.14
C ALA A 398 23.42 25.71 10.71
N PHE A 399 22.43 24.98 10.21
CA PHE A 399 22.47 24.46 8.86
C PHE A 399 21.98 25.52 7.86
N SER A 400 22.81 25.80 6.85
CA SER A 400 22.45 26.69 5.76
C SER A 400 21.99 25.86 4.57
N PHE A 401 20.74 26.04 4.15
CA PHE A 401 20.20 25.31 3.02
C PHE A 401 20.87 25.78 1.71
N PRO A 402 21.31 24.87 0.83
CA PRO A 402 22.06 25.28 -0.35
C PRO A 402 21.15 25.95 -1.39
N ASN A 403 21.58 27.12 -1.86
CA ASN A 403 20.98 27.86 -2.99
C ASN A 403 21.49 27.38 -4.37
N HIS A 404 22.32 26.33 -4.40
CA HIS A 404 22.77 25.66 -5.61
C HIS A 404 22.59 24.15 -5.43
N CYS A 405 22.26 23.46 -6.53
CA CYS A 405 22.15 22.02 -6.56
C CYS A 405 23.47 21.37 -6.10
N PRO A 406 23.47 20.51 -5.07
CA PRO A 406 24.70 19.90 -4.56
C PRO A 406 25.35 18.95 -5.58
N VAL A 407 24.60 18.51 -6.60
CA VAL A 407 25.06 17.60 -7.66
C VAL A 407 25.57 18.38 -8.87
N CYS A 408 24.68 19.07 -9.61
CA CYS A 408 25.06 19.73 -10.87
C CYS A 408 25.53 21.18 -10.71
N LYS A 409 25.55 21.71 -9.47
CA LYS A 409 25.98 23.07 -9.12
C LYS A 409 25.17 24.21 -9.75
N SER A 410 24.14 23.91 -10.53
CA SER A 410 23.19 24.91 -11.04
C SER A 410 22.39 25.56 -9.91
N SER A 411 21.82 26.72 -10.18
CA SER A 411 20.94 27.42 -9.24
C SER A 411 19.81 26.51 -8.76
N ALA A 412 19.52 26.60 -7.46
CA ALA A 412 18.34 26.01 -6.85
C ALA A 412 17.40 27.14 -6.45
N ALA A 413 16.12 26.99 -6.76
CA ALA A 413 15.11 27.99 -6.48
C ALA A 413 13.97 27.38 -5.65
N ARG A 414 13.41 28.21 -4.77
CA ARG A 414 12.20 27.94 -4.02
C ARG A 414 11.11 28.88 -4.52
N VAL A 415 10.02 28.32 -5.02
CA VAL A 415 8.89 29.11 -5.54
C VAL A 415 8.19 29.79 -4.36
N GLU A 416 7.75 31.03 -4.55
CA GLU A 416 7.00 31.77 -3.52
C GLU A 416 5.74 30.99 -3.09
N GLY A 417 5.63 30.72 -1.79
CA GLY A 417 4.54 29.92 -1.22
C GLY A 417 4.77 28.41 -1.16
N GLU A 418 5.87 27.89 -1.74
CA GLU A 418 6.25 26.48 -1.60
C GLU A 418 7.28 26.28 -0.48
N ALA A 419 7.31 25.08 0.12
CA ALA A 419 8.23 24.72 1.20
C ALA A 419 9.58 24.16 0.69
N ASP A 420 9.60 23.62 -0.52
CA ASP A 420 10.71 22.86 -1.06
C ASP A 420 11.55 23.68 -2.03
N TRP A 421 12.85 23.39 -2.07
CA TRP A 421 13.79 23.90 -3.06
C TRP A 421 13.91 22.94 -4.24
N PHE A 422 14.12 23.46 -5.44
CA PHE A 422 14.27 22.68 -6.65
C PHE A 422 15.50 23.10 -7.45
N CYS A 423 16.24 22.11 -7.98
CA CYS A 423 17.29 22.32 -8.96
C CYS A 423 16.70 22.79 -10.29
N GLU A 424 17.06 23.99 -10.74
CA GLU A 424 16.51 24.60 -11.96
C GLU A 424 17.01 23.93 -13.25
N ASN A 425 18.13 23.21 -13.19
CA ASN A 425 18.68 22.47 -14.33
C ASN A 425 18.00 21.11 -14.54
N ALA A 426 16.70 21.11 -14.84
CA ALA A 426 15.92 19.90 -15.05
C ALA A 426 16.36 19.08 -16.28
N ALA A 427 16.98 19.74 -17.26
CA ALA A 427 17.42 19.09 -18.49
C ALA A 427 18.66 18.23 -18.25
N ASP A 428 19.71 18.82 -17.68
CA ASP A 428 21.07 18.27 -17.72
C ASP A 428 21.59 17.86 -16.34
N CYS A 429 20.76 17.95 -15.28
CA CYS A 429 21.18 17.51 -13.94
C CYS A 429 21.36 15.97 -13.92
N PRO A 430 22.58 15.46 -13.60
CA PRO A 430 22.84 14.02 -13.59
C PRO A 430 21.98 13.26 -12.59
N ALA A 431 21.73 13.83 -11.40
CA ALA A 431 20.85 13.22 -10.41
C ALA A 431 19.39 13.12 -10.89
N GLN A 432 18.93 14.09 -11.67
CA GLN A 432 17.59 14.02 -12.27
C GLN A 432 17.55 13.03 -13.43
N LEU A 433 18.61 12.91 -14.23
CA LEU A 433 18.72 11.86 -15.25
C LEU A 433 18.69 10.48 -14.60
N GLU A 434 19.55 10.21 -13.62
CA GLU A 434 19.61 8.96 -12.88
C GLU A 434 18.23 8.60 -12.29
N ALA A 435 17.60 9.53 -11.58
CA ALA A 435 16.29 9.30 -11.00
C ALA A 435 15.15 9.11 -12.05
N ARG A 436 15.25 9.74 -13.24
CA ARG A 436 14.32 9.49 -14.36
C ARG A 436 14.55 8.11 -14.99
N LEU A 437 15.81 7.69 -15.14
CA LEU A 437 16.16 6.35 -15.64
C LEU A 437 15.68 5.26 -14.68
N ILE A 438 15.87 5.44 -13.36
CA ILE A 438 15.34 4.53 -12.32
C ILE A 438 13.82 4.39 -12.45
N HIS A 439 13.12 5.49 -12.75
CA HIS A 439 11.68 5.47 -12.99
C HIS A 439 11.32 4.74 -14.29
N LEU A 440 12.03 5.01 -15.39
CA LEU A 440 11.81 4.42 -16.71
C LEU A 440 11.98 2.89 -16.69
N VAL A 441 13.05 2.38 -16.06
CA VAL A 441 13.32 0.94 -15.98
C VAL A 441 12.42 0.22 -14.97
N SER A 442 11.66 0.97 -14.16
CA SER A 442 10.84 0.39 -13.10
C SER A 442 9.75 -0.53 -13.66
N ARG A 443 9.33 -1.51 -12.84
CA ARG A 443 8.32 -2.52 -13.22
C ARG A 443 7.00 -1.98 -13.78
N LYS A 444 6.59 -0.80 -13.32
CA LYS A 444 5.33 -0.14 -13.75
C LYS A 444 5.49 0.66 -15.05
N ALA A 445 6.74 0.99 -15.40
CA ALA A 445 7.12 1.66 -16.64
C ALA A 445 7.52 0.61 -17.69
N LEU A 446 8.80 0.49 -18.06
CA LEU A 446 9.23 -0.46 -19.08
C LEU A 446 9.65 -1.83 -18.54
N ASP A 447 9.81 -2.00 -17.22
CA ASP A 447 10.19 -3.27 -16.56
C ASP A 447 11.45 -3.90 -17.17
N ILE A 448 12.56 -3.16 -17.11
CA ILE A 448 13.85 -3.63 -17.62
C ILE A 448 14.62 -4.28 -16.48
N GLU A 449 14.44 -5.59 -16.32
CA GLU A 449 15.18 -6.38 -15.35
C GLU A 449 16.70 -6.34 -15.63
N GLY A 450 17.50 -6.20 -14.56
CA GLY A 450 18.96 -6.10 -14.67
C GLY A 450 19.51 -4.67 -14.73
N LEU A 451 18.67 -3.65 -14.90
CA LEU A 451 19.05 -2.23 -14.72
C LEU A 451 18.52 -1.69 -13.38
N GLY A 452 19.28 -1.88 -12.31
CA GLY A 452 19.04 -1.23 -11.02
C GLY A 452 19.81 0.10 -10.89
N GLU A 453 19.59 0.82 -9.79
CA GLU A 453 20.27 2.08 -9.46
C GLU A 453 21.80 1.98 -9.61
N LYS A 454 22.42 0.93 -9.06
CA LYS A 454 23.87 0.72 -9.19
C LYS A 454 24.34 0.56 -10.64
N GLN A 455 23.56 -0.14 -11.47
CA GLN A 455 23.92 -0.36 -12.88
C GLN A 455 23.74 0.91 -13.69
N LEU A 456 22.63 1.63 -13.46
CA LEU A 456 22.36 2.91 -14.11
C LEU A 456 23.46 3.91 -13.76
N LYS A 457 23.79 4.05 -12.48
CA LYS A 457 24.89 4.91 -12.03
C LYS A 457 26.20 4.57 -12.72
N LEU A 458 26.58 3.29 -12.73
CA LEU A 458 27.79 2.83 -13.41
C LEU A 458 27.78 3.17 -14.91
N PHE A 459 26.67 2.92 -15.62
CA PHE A 459 26.59 3.18 -17.06
C PHE A 459 26.53 4.66 -17.41
N ILE A 460 26.00 5.50 -16.51
CA ILE A 460 26.08 6.96 -16.62
C ILE A 460 27.54 7.41 -16.40
N GLU A 461 28.22 6.90 -15.37
CA GLU A 461 29.63 7.21 -15.08
C GLU A 461 30.58 6.79 -16.21
N LEU A 462 30.28 5.68 -16.89
CA LEU A 462 31.01 5.21 -18.07
C LEU A 462 30.67 5.99 -19.36
N GLY A 463 29.72 6.92 -19.31
CA GLY A 463 29.26 7.69 -20.48
C GLY A 463 28.47 6.86 -21.50
N TRP A 464 27.93 5.71 -21.12
CA TRP A 464 27.10 4.87 -21.99
C TRP A 464 25.63 5.33 -22.02
N ILE A 465 25.21 6.12 -21.03
CA ILE A 465 23.86 6.66 -20.91
C ILE A 465 23.94 8.16 -20.60
N GLU A 466 23.45 9.00 -21.52
CA GLU A 466 23.34 10.46 -21.33
C GLU A 466 21.88 10.94 -21.43
N SER A 467 20.99 10.08 -21.93
CA SER A 467 19.57 10.34 -22.13
C SER A 467 18.73 9.10 -21.83
N LEU A 468 17.41 9.28 -21.76
CA LEU A 468 16.46 8.17 -21.56
C LEU A 468 16.51 7.14 -22.70
N ALA A 469 16.80 7.57 -23.93
CA ALA A 469 16.84 6.71 -25.10
C ALA A 469 18.09 5.81 -25.12
N ASP A 470 19.20 6.25 -24.50
CA ASP A 470 20.48 5.52 -24.54
C ASP A 470 20.45 4.17 -23.85
N ILE A 471 19.47 3.93 -22.96
CA ILE A 471 19.21 2.60 -22.40
C ILE A 471 19.06 1.56 -23.53
N PHE A 472 18.38 1.91 -24.62
CA PHE A 472 18.17 1.01 -25.76
C PHE A 472 19.39 0.94 -26.70
N ARG A 473 20.44 1.74 -26.45
CA ARG A 473 21.74 1.70 -27.14
C ARG A 473 22.79 0.89 -26.38
N LEU A 474 22.52 0.50 -25.13
CA LEU A 474 23.37 -0.41 -24.33
C LEU A 474 23.79 -1.71 -25.04
N PRO A 475 23.02 -2.31 -25.97
CA PRO A 475 23.50 -3.45 -26.75
C PRO A 475 24.82 -3.19 -27.50
N ASN A 476 25.10 -1.94 -27.88
CA ASN A 476 26.36 -1.55 -28.52
C ASN A 476 27.58 -1.70 -27.59
N HIS A 477 27.34 -1.69 -26.27
CA HIS A 477 28.37 -1.83 -25.25
C HIS A 477 28.46 -3.26 -24.70
N ALA A 478 27.78 -4.24 -25.31
CA ALA A 478 27.70 -5.61 -24.78
C ALA A 478 29.06 -6.30 -24.60
N THR A 479 30.05 -6.00 -25.44
CA THR A 479 31.41 -6.56 -25.29
C THR A 479 32.11 -5.95 -24.08
N ALA A 480 32.18 -4.62 -24.01
CA ALA A 480 32.78 -3.91 -22.87
C ALA A 480 32.06 -4.22 -21.55
N MET A 481 30.74 -4.41 -21.59
CA MET A 481 29.94 -4.76 -20.42
C MET A 481 30.36 -6.11 -19.82
N ARG A 482 30.76 -7.09 -20.64
CA ARG A 482 31.21 -8.41 -20.16
C ARG A 482 32.55 -8.37 -19.44
N GLU A 483 33.35 -7.33 -19.70
CA GLU A 483 34.65 -7.13 -19.06
C GLU A 483 34.53 -6.48 -17.67
N LEU A 484 33.35 -5.93 -17.33
CA LEU A 484 33.10 -5.32 -16.03
C LEU A 484 32.94 -6.37 -14.93
N GLU A 485 33.51 -6.06 -13.76
CA GLU A 485 33.36 -6.90 -12.57
C GLU A 485 31.86 -7.04 -12.21
N GLY A 486 31.41 -8.29 -12.04
CA GLY A 486 30.01 -8.59 -11.73
C GLY A 486 29.05 -8.56 -12.93
N PHE A 487 29.55 -8.53 -14.17
CA PHE A 487 28.78 -8.62 -15.42
C PHE A 487 29.17 -9.83 -16.29
N GLY A 488 29.08 -11.03 -15.73
CA GLY A 488 29.31 -12.26 -16.51
C GLY A 488 28.31 -12.45 -17.67
N ASP A 489 28.66 -13.30 -18.63
CA ASP A 489 27.92 -13.53 -19.89
C ASP A 489 26.41 -13.71 -19.72
N LYS A 490 26.01 -14.52 -18.73
CA LYS A 490 24.59 -14.77 -18.45
C LYS A 490 23.84 -13.50 -18.05
N LYS A 491 24.46 -12.64 -17.25
CA LYS A 491 23.84 -11.41 -16.76
C LYS A 491 23.70 -10.38 -17.88
N VAL A 492 24.72 -10.24 -18.72
CA VAL A 492 24.67 -9.38 -19.91
C VAL A 492 23.60 -9.88 -20.87
N THR A 493 23.57 -11.18 -21.16
CA THR A 493 22.56 -11.79 -22.05
C THR A 493 21.13 -11.55 -21.54
N ASN A 494 20.89 -11.74 -20.25
CA ASN A 494 19.59 -11.47 -19.64
C ASN A 494 19.19 -9.99 -19.74
N LEU A 495 20.12 -9.07 -19.51
CA LEU A 495 19.87 -7.63 -19.64
C LEU A 495 19.53 -7.25 -21.09
N LEU A 496 20.28 -7.75 -22.08
CA LEU A 496 19.98 -7.49 -23.49
C LEU A 496 18.61 -8.05 -23.91
N ALA A 497 18.24 -9.21 -23.39
CA ALA A 497 16.91 -9.78 -23.60
C ALA A 497 15.81 -8.92 -22.96
N ALA A 498 16.02 -8.40 -21.75
CA ALA A 498 15.10 -7.50 -21.06
C ALA A 498 14.92 -6.18 -21.83
N LEU A 499 16.00 -5.59 -22.35
CA LEU A 499 15.95 -4.41 -23.20
C LEU A 499 15.15 -4.65 -24.48
N LYS A 500 15.39 -5.78 -25.15
CA LYS A 500 14.64 -6.15 -26.36
C LYS A 500 13.16 -6.38 -26.07
N LYS A 501 12.82 -6.99 -24.94
CA LYS A 501 11.43 -7.15 -24.50
C LYS A 501 10.78 -5.79 -24.24
N ALA A 502 11.48 -4.87 -23.57
CA ALA A 502 10.97 -3.55 -23.24
C ALA A 502 10.73 -2.63 -24.45
N GLN A 503 11.35 -2.91 -25.60
CA GLN A 503 11.03 -2.26 -26.87
C GLN A 503 9.59 -2.56 -27.34
N GLN A 504 9.01 -3.70 -26.93
CA GLN A 504 7.62 -4.04 -27.22
C GLN A 504 6.80 -3.86 -25.94
N THR A 505 6.08 -2.75 -25.84
CA THR A 505 5.37 -2.36 -24.62
C THR A 505 3.92 -1.99 -24.89
N THR A 506 3.20 -1.50 -23.88
CA THR A 506 1.85 -0.98 -24.02
C THR A 506 1.84 0.54 -23.85
N LEU A 507 0.83 1.20 -24.43
CA LEU A 507 0.71 2.66 -24.34
C LEU A 507 0.68 3.16 -22.88
N PRO A 508 -0.06 2.55 -21.93
CA PRO A 508 -0.02 2.97 -20.52
C PRO A 508 1.40 2.93 -19.93
N ARG A 509 2.15 1.86 -20.19
CA ARG A 509 3.50 1.63 -19.68
C ARG A 509 4.51 2.64 -20.23
N LEU A 510 4.42 2.94 -21.52
CA LEU A 510 5.23 3.97 -22.16
C LEU A 510 4.95 5.35 -21.58
N LEU A 511 3.68 5.73 -21.40
CA LEU A 511 3.32 7.02 -20.79
C LEU A 511 3.84 7.15 -19.35
N ILE A 512 3.77 6.07 -18.56
CA ILE A 512 4.36 6.04 -17.22
C ILE A 512 5.87 6.23 -17.32
N ALA A 513 6.54 5.53 -18.24
CA ALA A 513 7.99 5.58 -18.42
C ALA A 513 8.54 6.98 -18.75
N LEU A 514 7.79 7.76 -19.54
CA LEU A 514 8.14 9.14 -19.89
C LEU A 514 8.15 10.08 -18.67
N GLY A 515 7.52 9.70 -17.56
CA GLY A 515 7.57 10.46 -16.30
C GLY A 515 6.86 11.81 -16.36
N ILE A 516 5.85 11.95 -17.23
CA ILE A 516 5.06 13.19 -17.37
C ILE A 516 4.39 13.54 -16.04
N ARG A 517 4.48 14.81 -15.62
CA ARG A 517 3.92 15.27 -14.34
C ARG A 517 2.42 14.97 -14.28
N HIS A 518 1.96 14.47 -13.14
CA HIS A 518 0.56 14.06 -12.88
C HIS A 518 0.04 12.86 -13.68
N ILE A 519 0.84 12.23 -14.54
CA ILE A 519 0.43 11.05 -15.32
C ILE A 519 0.91 9.77 -14.62
N GLY A 520 0.04 9.22 -13.77
CA GLY A 520 0.22 7.90 -13.14
C GLY A 520 -0.50 6.77 -13.88
N GLU A 521 -0.39 5.54 -13.39
CA GLU A 521 -0.94 4.32 -14.04
C GLU A 521 -2.39 4.46 -14.50
N LYS A 522 -3.29 4.83 -13.59
CA LYS A 522 -4.72 4.96 -13.90
C LYS A 522 -4.98 6.02 -14.97
N ILE A 523 -4.24 7.13 -14.94
CA ILE A 523 -4.38 8.18 -15.95
C ILE A 523 -3.84 7.71 -17.29
N ALA A 524 -2.71 7.00 -17.29
CA ALA A 524 -2.14 6.39 -18.49
C ALA A 524 -3.08 5.36 -19.12
N GLU A 525 -3.78 4.54 -18.31
CA GLU A 525 -4.83 3.62 -18.77
C GLU A 525 -6.05 4.34 -19.33
N LEU A 526 -6.52 5.41 -18.68
CA LEU A 526 -7.65 6.21 -19.18
C LEU A 526 -7.29 6.89 -20.52
N LEU A 527 -6.09 7.44 -20.63
CA LEU A 527 -5.56 8.02 -21.85
C LEU A 527 -5.44 6.96 -22.95
N ALA A 528 -4.89 5.78 -22.63
CA ALA A 528 -4.77 4.69 -23.58
C ALA A 528 -6.13 4.13 -24.01
N SER A 529 -7.12 4.08 -23.11
CA SER A 529 -8.49 3.67 -23.42
C SER A 529 -9.16 4.62 -24.42
N ARG A 530 -8.78 5.90 -24.39
CA ARG A 530 -9.37 6.94 -25.25
C ARG A 530 -8.64 7.10 -26.59
N PHE A 531 -7.31 7.10 -26.57
CA PHE A 531 -6.49 7.39 -27.74
C PHE A 531 -5.95 6.13 -28.42
N THR A 532 -5.85 5.01 -27.70
CA THR A 532 -5.42 3.68 -28.16
C THR A 532 -3.98 3.56 -28.65
N THR A 533 -3.40 4.62 -29.24
CA THR A 533 -2.02 4.68 -29.76
C THR A 533 -1.31 5.96 -29.32
N LEU A 534 0.02 5.94 -29.31
CA LEU A 534 0.84 7.12 -28.98
C LEU A 534 0.64 8.25 -30.00
N THR A 535 0.53 7.92 -31.28
CA THR A 535 0.32 8.90 -32.37
C THR A 535 -0.98 9.66 -32.18
N ALA A 536 -2.10 8.96 -31.96
CA ALA A 536 -3.40 9.59 -31.74
C ALA A 536 -3.40 10.47 -30.47
N LEU A 537 -2.68 10.04 -29.43
CA LEU A 537 -2.54 10.81 -28.20
C LEU A 537 -1.72 12.08 -28.42
N ARG A 538 -0.58 11.98 -29.12
CA ARG A 538 0.28 13.11 -29.47
C ARG A 538 -0.50 14.14 -30.31
N GLU A 539 -1.19 13.69 -31.35
CA GLU A 539 -2.02 14.57 -32.19
C GLU A 539 -3.12 15.27 -31.39
N GLY A 540 -3.82 14.54 -30.53
CA GLY A 540 -4.88 15.09 -29.69
C GLY A 540 -4.39 16.25 -28.82
N PHE A 541 -3.25 16.09 -28.15
CA PHE A 541 -2.74 17.14 -27.26
C PHE A 541 -2.03 18.28 -28.00
N THR A 542 -1.43 18.03 -29.17
CA THR A 542 -0.89 19.11 -30.02
C THR A 542 -2.02 19.97 -30.62
N GLN A 543 -3.18 19.39 -30.93
CA GLN A 543 -4.34 20.09 -31.50
C GLN A 543 -5.32 20.68 -30.45
N LYS A 544 -4.89 20.78 -29.17
CA LYS A 544 -5.64 21.33 -28.04
C LYS A 544 -6.93 20.57 -27.67
N THR A 545 -6.80 19.28 -27.34
CA THR A 545 -7.85 18.49 -26.66
C THR A 545 -8.47 19.25 -25.48
N THR A 546 -9.80 19.21 -25.36
CA THR A 546 -10.57 19.84 -24.27
C THR A 546 -10.97 18.82 -23.19
N PRO A 547 -11.36 19.25 -21.97
CA PRO A 547 -11.88 18.33 -20.96
C PRO A 547 -13.08 17.50 -21.42
N ALA A 548 -13.87 17.98 -22.38
CA ALA A 548 -15.03 17.27 -22.90
C ALA A 548 -14.65 16.03 -23.74
N ASP A 549 -13.44 16.00 -24.27
CA ASP A 549 -12.94 14.94 -25.16
C ASP A 549 -12.30 13.77 -24.38
N LEU A 550 -12.20 13.89 -23.05
CA LEU A 550 -11.41 13.04 -22.17
C LEU A 550 -12.28 12.30 -21.13
N PRO A 551 -11.88 11.09 -20.70
CA PRO A 551 -12.54 10.38 -19.61
C PRO A 551 -12.56 11.16 -18.29
N MET A 552 -13.59 10.92 -17.46
CA MET A 552 -13.65 11.46 -16.10
C MET A 552 -12.38 11.11 -15.30
N GLY A 553 -11.78 12.12 -14.67
CA GLY A 553 -10.54 11.98 -13.91
C GLY A 553 -9.35 12.74 -14.52
N ILE A 554 -9.47 13.25 -15.74
CA ILE A 554 -8.45 14.09 -16.38
C ILE A 554 -8.92 15.55 -16.35
N GLY A 555 -8.24 16.37 -15.52
CA GLY A 555 -8.60 17.77 -15.28
C GLY A 555 -7.70 18.77 -16.02
N PRO A 556 -8.02 20.08 -15.96
CA PRO A 556 -7.32 21.14 -16.70
C PRO A 556 -5.80 21.18 -16.47
N VAL A 557 -5.34 20.92 -15.24
CA VAL A 557 -3.90 20.89 -14.90
C VAL A 557 -3.18 19.77 -15.67
N MET A 558 -3.76 18.56 -15.70
CA MET A 558 -3.17 17.43 -16.43
C MET A 558 -3.16 17.68 -17.95
N ILE A 559 -4.21 18.33 -18.46
CA ILE A 559 -4.30 18.71 -19.87
C ILE A 559 -3.19 19.70 -20.22
N ALA A 560 -2.99 20.73 -19.40
CA ALA A 560 -1.93 21.72 -19.60
C ALA A 560 -0.53 21.06 -19.58
N GLU A 561 -0.28 20.13 -18.66
CA GLU A 561 0.98 19.38 -18.60
C GLU A 561 1.21 18.49 -19.83
N LEU A 562 0.18 17.77 -20.30
CA LEU A 562 0.28 16.95 -21.50
C LEU A 562 0.49 17.83 -22.74
N GLN A 563 -0.21 18.96 -22.84
CA GLN A 563 -0.01 19.94 -23.91
C GLN A 563 1.41 20.52 -23.87
N ALA A 564 1.92 20.91 -22.70
CA ALA A 564 3.29 21.40 -22.55
C ALA A 564 4.30 20.31 -22.95
N PHE A 565 4.09 19.07 -22.52
CA PHE A 565 4.96 17.95 -22.85
C PHE A 565 5.03 17.67 -24.35
N PHE A 566 3.87 17.54 -25.03
CA PHE A 566 3.82 17.22 -26.46
C PHE A 566 4.13 18.41 -27.38
N ASN A 567 4.07 19.65 -26.89
CA ASN A 567 4.51 20.81 -27.66
C ASN A 567 5.99 21.16 -27.46
N GLU A 568 6.67 20.59 -26.45
CA GLU A 568 8.09 20.82 -26.19
C GLU A 568 8.97 20.08 -27.23
N PRO A 569 9.81 20.79 -28.02
CA PRO A 569 10.65 20.19 -29.05
C PRO A 569 11.57 19.07 -28.53
N ARG A 570 12.12 19.21 -27.32
CA ARG A 570 13.01 18.19 -26.72
C ARG A 570 12.31 16.87 -26.46
N ASN A 571 11.06 16.92 -25.97
CA ASN A 571 10.28 15.71 -25.73
C ASN A 571 9.88 15.03 -27.04
N ASN A 572 9.53 15.80 -28.06
CA ASN A 572 9.26 15.26 -29.39
C ASN A 572 10.49 14.57 -29.99
N LYS A 573 11.69 15.14 -29.81
CA LYS A 573 12.94 14.50 -30.20
C LYS A 573 13.14 13.16 -29.48
N LEU A 574 12.94 13.13 -28.16
CA LEU A 574 13.00 11.89 -27.37
C LEU A 574 12.02 10.82 -27.88
N LEU A 575 10.76 11.18 -28.14
CA LEU A 575 9.75 10.23 -28.65
C LEU A 575 10.15 9.64 -30.00
N ASN A 576 10.62 10.48 -30.92
CA ASN A 576 11.12 10.03 -32.23
C ASN A 576 12.36 9.14 -32.08
N GLU A 577 13.27 9.46 -31.16
CA GLU A 577 14.44 8.62 -30.87
C GLU A 577 14.05 7.26 -30.31
N LEU A 578 13.11 7.19 -29.37
CA LEU A 578 12.59 5.92 -28.85
C LEU A 578 11.95 5.07 -29.95
N GLU A 579 11.17 5.68 -30.83
CA GLU A 579 10.54 5.00 -31.97
C GLU A 579 11.58 4.44 -32.96
N THR A 580 12.60 5.23 -33.31
CA THR A 580 13.71 4.76 -34.17
C THR A 580 14.55 3.65 -33.53
N LEU A 581 14.62 3.61 -32.20
CA LEU A 581 15.22 2.52 -31.44
C LEU A 581 14.26 1.33 -31.26
N GLY A 582 13.12 1.31 -31.94
CA GLY A 582 12.19 0.18 -31.97
C GLY A 582 11.26 0.09 -30.77
N VAL A 583 11.14 1.15 -29.95
CA VAL A 583 10.20 1.20 -28.84
C VAL A 583 8.79 1.48 -29.37
N THR A 584 7.94 0.46 -29.39
CA THR A 584 6.57 0.53 -29.89
C THR A 584 5.55 0.12 -28.82
N ALA A 585 4.42 0.82 -28.82
CA ALA A 585 3.29 0.54 -27.95
C ALA A 585 2.16 -0.16 -28.72
N GLU A 586 1.74 -1.34 -28.28
CA GLU A 586 0.58 -2.04 -28.85
C GLU A 586 -0.74 -1.26 -28.65
N VAL A 587 -1.72 -1.53 -29.52
CA VAL A 587 -3.07 -0.97 -29.44
C VAL A 587 -3.76 -1.47 -28.17
N TYR A 588 -4.28 -0.55 -27.37
CA TYR A 588 -4.91 -0.87 -26.10
C TYR A 588 -6.40 -1.24 -26.24
N ILE A 589 -6.85 -2.36 -25.64
CA ILE A 589 -8.24 -2.86 -25.62
C ILE A 589 -8.68 -3.14 -24.17
N ALA A 590 -9.83 -2.61 -23.72
CA ALA A 590 -10.34 -2.78 -22.34
C ALA A 590 -11.31 -3.98 -22.17
N GLU A 591 -11.31 -4.66 -21.01
CA GLU A 591 -12.21 -5.80 -20.68
C GLU A 591 -13.58 -5.38 -20.07
N ALA A 592 -14.64 -6.19 -20.25
CA ALA A 592 -16.04 -5.89 -19.83
C ALA A 592 -16.51 -6.66 -18.56
N LYS A 593 -17.22 -6.00 -17.62
CA LYS A 593 -17.82 -6.61 -16.38
C LYS A 593 -19.36 -6.83 -16.48
N LYS A 594 -19.91 -7.89 -15.85
CA LYS A 594 -21.37 -8.24 -15.76
C LYS A 594 -22.17 -7.28 -14.83
N LEU A 595 -23.44 -6.99 -15.16
CA LEU A 595 -24.32 -5.99 -14.52
C LEU A 595 -25.50 -6.64 -13.73
N GLY A 596 -25.78 -6.20 -12.49
CA GLY A 596 -26.96 -6.57 -11.66
C GLY A 596 -28.17 -5.62 -11.80
N PHE A 597 -29.30 -5.88 -11.10
CA PHE A 597 -30.59 -5.15 -11.28
C PHE A 597 -30.48 -3.64 -11.06
N PHE A 598 -29.79 -3.23 -9.99
CA PHE A 598 -29.55 -1.81 -9.71
C PHE A 598 -28.32 -1.23 -10.42
N SER A 599 -27.64 -2.02 -11.26
CA SER A 599 -26.37 -1.61 -11.86
C SER A 599 -26.57 -0.45 -12.84
N GLY A 600 -25.82 0.63 -12.62
CA GLY A 600 -25.93 1.86 -13.38
C GLY A 600 -27.21 2.68 -13.11
N LYS A 601 -28.05 2.26 -12.15
CA LYS A 601 -29.29 2.96 -11.78
C LYS A 601 -29.03 4.00 -10.68
N THR A 602 -29.73 5.13 -10.73
CA THR A 602 -29.73 6.14 -9.66
C THR A 602 -30.89 5.88 -8.70
N VAL A 603 -30.60 5.74 -7.41
CA VAL A 603 -31.59 5.35 -6.38
C VAL A 603 -31.62 6.39 -5.25
N VAL A 604 -32.79 6.71 -4.73
CA VAL A 604 -32.96 7.62 -3.56
C VAL A 604 -33.63 6.87 -2.42
N LEU A 605 -33.06 6.96 -1.22
CA LEU A 605 -33.67 6.42 0.01
C LEU A 605 -34.51 7.50 0.70
N THR A 606 -35.70 7.18 1.21
CA THR A 606 -36.54 8.08 2.00
C THR A 606 -37.34 7.35 3.06
N GLY A 607 -37.70 8.03 4.15
CA GLY A 607 -38.35 7.41 5.31
C GLY A 607 -37.42 6.55 6.18
N THR A 608 -38.00 5.95 7.20
CA THR A 608 -37.37 5.00 8.13
C THR A 608 -37.70 3.57 7.71
N LEU A 609 -36.67 2.77 7.45
CA LEU A 609 -36.82 1.35 7.14
C LEU A 609 -36.96 0.56 8.45
N ALA A 610 -37.82 -0.45 8.46
CA ALA A 610 -38.18 -1.24 9.63
C ALA A 610 -37.08 -2.23 10.05
N THR A 611 -36.33 -2.78 9.09
CA THR A 611 -35.32 -3.83 9.37
C THR A 611 -33.89 -3.38 9.13
N LEU A 612 -33.68 -2.39 8.25
CA LEU A 612 -32.36 -1.88 7.91
C LEU A 612 -32.14 -0.46 8.41
N SER A 613 -30.93 -0.14 8.83
CA SER A 613 -30.55 1.28 8.93
C SER A 613 -30.43 1.88 7.53
N ARG A 614 -30.59 3.20 7.43
CA ARG A 614 -30.43 3.91 6.16
C ARG A 614 -29.02 3.75 5.56
N ASP A 615 -28.01 3.66 6.42
CA ASP A 615 -26.62 3.44 6.01
C ASP A 615 -26.41 2.00 5.51
N GLU A 616 -27.03 1.01 6.15
CA GLU A 616 -27.03 -0.39 5.71
C GLU A 616 -27.69 -0.54 4.33
N ALA A 617 -28.86 0.07 4.13
CA ALA A 617 -29.55 0.06 2.85
C ALA A 617 -28.72 0.70 1.71
N LYS A 618 -28.06 1.83 1.99
CA LYS A 618 -27.18 2.52 1.03
C LYS A 618 -25.96 1.67 0.64
N ALA A 619 -25.36 0.98 1.61
CA ALA A 619 -24.22 0.11 1.36
C ALA A 619 -24.60 -1.04 0.41
N ARG A 620 -25.74 -1.71 0.66
CA ARG A 620 -26.24 -2.81 -0.18
C ARG A 620 -26.52 -2.37 -1.62
N LEU A 621 -27.13 -1.21 -1.83
CA LEU A 621 -27.35 -0.64 -3.17
C LEU A 621 -26.04 -0.33 -3.91
N THR A 622 -25.06 0.22 -3.19
CA THR A 622 -23.77 0.58 -3.79
C THR A 622 -23.01 -0.66 -4.25
N ALA A 623 -23.08 -1.75 -3.49
CA ALA A 623 -22.47 -3.04 -3.85
C ALA A 623 -23.02 -3.62 -5.17
N GLN A 624 -24.27 -3.31 -5.53
CA GLN A 624 -24.90 -3.70 -6.79
C GLN A 624 -24.53 -2.79 -7.99
N GLY A 625 -23.72 -1.75 -7.76
CA GLY A 625 -23.37 -0.75 -8.78
C GLY A 625 -24.42 0.35 -8.97
N ALA A 626 -25.28 0.58 -7.97
CA ALA A 626 -26.24 1.68 -7.98
C ALA A 626 -25.60 2.99 -7.53
N LYS A 627 -26.08 4.12 -8.08
CA LYS A 627 -25.75 5.47 -7.63
C LYS A 627 -26.78 5.96 -6.63
N VAL A 628 -26.46 5.99 -5.34
CA VAL A 628 -27.40 6.48 -4.31
C VAL A 628 -27.30 8.00 -4.16
N THR A 629 -28.39 8.73 -4.40
CA THR A 629 -28.45 10.21 -4.29
C THR A 629 -29.36 10.68 -3.16
N SER A 630 -29.14 11.92 -2.70
CA SER A 630 -29.92 12.54 -1.62
C SER A 630 -31.22 13.19 -2.09
N SER A 631 -31.31 13.54 -3.38
CA SER A 631 -32.44 14.25 -3.97
C SER A 631 -33.05 13.46 -5.12
N VAL A 632 -34.36 13.57 -5.28
CA VAL A 632 -35.11 13.04 -6.41
C VAL A 632 -35.00 14.00 -7.58
N THR A 633 -34.57 13.51 -8.73
CA THR A 633 -34.41 14.28 -9.97
C THR A 633 -34.98 13.50 -11.13
N SER A 634 -35.11 14.12 -12.31
CA SER A 634 -35.49 13.41 -13.55
C SER A 634 -34.52 12.29 -13.95
N LYS A 635 -33.31 12.26 -13.38
CA LYS A 635 -32.31 11.19 -13.59
C LYS A 635 -32.40 10.05 -12.56
N THR A 636 -33.29 10.17 -11.57
CA THR A 636 -33.50 9.13 -10.55
C THR A 636 -34.33 8.00 -11.16
N ASN A 637 -33.86 6.77 -11.02
CA ASN A 637 -34.54 5.58 -11.53
C ASN A 637 -35.51 4.98 -10.50
N PHE A 638 -35.12 4.92 -9.23
CA PHE A 638 -35.92 4.36 -8.15
C PHE A 638 -35.90 5.23 -6.90
N VAL A 639 -37.00 5.22 -6.16
CA VAL A 639 -37.06 5.71 -4.79
C VAL A 639 -37.45 4.56 -3.87
N ILE A 640 -36.65 4.27 -2.86
CA ILE A 640 -36.99 3.29 -1.82
C ILE A 640 -37.58 4.04 -0.64
N ALA A 641 -38.83 3.75 -0.32
CA ALA A 641 -39.62 4.46 0.68
C ALA A 641 -39.94 3.58 1.90
N GLY A 642 -39.45 3.98 3.07
CA GLY A 642 -39.86 3.44 4.37
C GLY A 642 -41.00 4.22 5.00
N ALA A 643 -41.28 3.95 6.27
CA ALA A 643 -42.26 4.70 7.07
C ALA A 643 -41.91 6.19 7.11
N GLU A 644 -42.92 7.07 7.15
CA GLU A 644 -42.74 8.53 7.18
C GLU A 644 -41.96 9.11 5.97
N ALA A 645 -42.02 8.45 4.81
CA ALA A 645 -41.44 8.98 3.58
C ALA A 645 -42.12 10.30 3.17
N GLY A 646 -41.49 11.43 3.53
CA GLY A 646 -42.03 12.78 3.36
C GLY A 646 -41.95 13.34 1.94
N SER A 647 -41.29 14.49 1.77
CA SER A 647 -41.26 15.25 0.50
C SER A 647 -40.72 14.46 -0.70
N LYS A 648 -39.75 13.57 -0.49
CA LYS A 648 -39.10 12.80 -1.57
C LYS A 648 -40.02 11.75 -2.21
N LEU A 649 -40.95 11.18 -1.45
CA LEU A 649 -41.95 10.26 -2.02
C LEU A 649 -42.90 11.03 -2.94
N LYS A 650 -43.38 12.19 -2.48
CA LYS A 650 -44.22 13.09 -3.28
C LYS A 650 -43.52 13.58 -4.54
N ASP A 651 -42.21 13.87 -4.46
CA ASP A 651 -41.42 14.27 -5.63
C ASP A 651 -41.24 13.11 -6.62
N ALA A 652 -41.10 11.88 -6.15
CA ALA A 652 -41.03 10.68 -6.99
C ALA A 652 -42.35 10.44 -7.74
N GLU A 653 -43.48 10.51 -7.02
CA GLU A 653 -44.83 10.38 -7.58
C GLU A 653 -45.10 11.44 -8.65
N LYS A 654 -44.75 12.71 -8.40
CA LYS A 654 -44.90 13.81 -9.36
C LYS A 654 -44.08 13.62 -10.64
N LEU A 655 -42.89 13.02 -10.51
CA LEU A 655 -41.97 12.81 -11.63
C LEU A 655 -42.16 11.44 -12.32
N GLY A 656 -43.12 10.63 -11.85
CA GLY A 656 -43.39 9.29 -12.41
C GLY A 656 -42.25 8.29 -12.19
N ILE A 657 -41.47 8.46 -11.12
CA ILE A 657 -40.32 7.61 -10.79
C ILE A 657 -40.81 6.39 -10.00
N ALA A 658 -40.30 5.21 -10.33
CA ALA A 658 -40.68 3.96 -9.67
C ALA A 658 -40.34 3.99 -8.17
N VAL A 659 -41.30 3.63 -7.33
CA VAL A 659 -41.15 3.55 -5.87
C VAL A 659 -41.16 2.09 -5.43
N LEU A 660 -40.18 1.70 -4.63
CA LEU A 660 -40.12 0.40 -3.96
C LEU A 660 -40.29 0.63 -2.45
N ASP A 661 -41.04 -0.24 -1.78
CA ASP A 661 -41.00 -0.33 -0.31
C ASP A 661 -39.79 -1.15 0.14
N GLU A 662 -39.59 -1.31 1.46
CA GLU A 662 -38.45 -2.07 1.98
C GLU A 662 -38.48 -3.54 1.56
N ALA A 663 -39.67 -4.15 1.46
CA ALA A 663 -39.82 -5.53 1.00
C ALA A 663 -39.41 -5.67 -0.47
N GLY A 664 -39.92 -4.82 -1.35
CA GLY A 664 -39.54 -4.81 -2.76
C GLY A 664 -38.06 -4.43 -2.99
N PHE A 665 -37.48 -3.62 -2.11
CA PHE A 665 -36.02 -3.37 -2.12
C PHE A 665 -35.23 -4.65 -1.81
N LEU A 666 -35.62 -5.39 -0.77
CA LEU A 666 -34.95 -6.62 -0.36
C LEU A 666 -35.08 -7.76 -1.37
N GLU A 667 -36.20 -7.84 -2.11
CA GLU A 667 -36.40 -8.85 -3.17
C GLU A 667 -35.53 -8.61 -4.42
N ASN A 668 -35.16 -7.35 -4.69
CA ASN A 668 -34.38 -6.96 -5.88
C ASN A 668 -32.88 -6.79 -5.60
N LEU A 669 -32.46 -7.03 -4.36
CA LEU A 669 -31.07 -7.20 -3.92
C LEU A 669 -30.63 -8.64 -4.18
#